data_AF-A0A4U0UZ62-F1
#
_entry.id   AF-A0A4U0UZ62-F1
#
_cell.length_a   1.000
_cell.length_b   1.000
_cell.length_c   1.000
_cell.angle_alpha   90.00
_cell.angle_beta   90.00
_cell.angle_gamma   90.00
#
_symmetry.space_group_name_H-M   'P 1'
#
loop_
_entity.id
_entity.type
_entity.pdbx_description
1 polymer ?
#
loop_
_entity_poly.entity_id
_entity_poly.type
_entity_poly.pdbx_seq_one_letter_code
_entity_poly.pdbx_strand_id
1 'polypeptide(L)'
;SAKERKAIVEKYARYKLSEPLDVPLPPPLESPIKALSGPVDAFLCEEEECSFISINRSVIGQHCNQAHDWKWKKEDSEHWKKVKAQTFFTGRFRRYFVVHAAEDHSIAVALGQGDKDSAAAIKREWSEARAKRKKELEIADEKVAKTDRTGWFNRTCWPEHLAQRNTKRLAHASRPPDRDERLLQQAMKVVDLAMEKSVAGLSTLAVETRRWLRSAKREEIDVRPMARLQNPESQNRYAGYIRRFVCYCLRITAANQVEGGNDEGRHEESDEAEDEDEDEDEDEDEDEDEDEDEDEDEDEDEDEDEDEDEDEDEDEDADEDEDADEDEDDSDEESSAEEDDPLSDARKLFIWQGDQKKLAEEMWQSLAQDDEEMQVEKMLELLSSFIFQTVGDRPFSSPLAHFLAVLSIDEEMNRLRTADNYSYILAGVVYCVRALGVEGLLPSAQRDEQGETERKRFLRKRRDFLADGSYSPMSTMISLLAYSKSIALNTSNAGSVQWSLDHKILHLHGRPIVIERFQRMVRDVVKEAERVLWEELMWTGPEGRFAVPLGKIEDDVTFTKRGISFVSKSSNGLTGGLDWMIDRMQVSDEGRKMRKGGIWNARLIRRYIRKVNKFLELLLFCTHTTAGQPARGTEITTVRYQNGFLQDRNIFVIDGRVVVITRYHKSQSQFDKPKIIPRFLPWRVGQLMTVYLGYVQQFREHLMVQVQGKGWSDYQAGSATD
;
A
#
# COMPACT_ATOMS: atom_id res chain seq x y z
N SER A 1 -39.25 -12.82 13.99
CA SER A 1 -39.15 -11.90 15.15
C SER A 1 -38.49 -12.60 16.34
N ALA A 2 -37.89 -11.86 17.30
CA ALA A 2 -37.27 -12.46 18.50
C ALA A 2 -38.27 -13.29 19.35
N LYS A 3 -39.57 -12.95 19.27
CA LYS A 3 -40.66 -13.62 19.98
C LYS A 3 -40.95 -15.01 19.41
N GLU A 4 -40.90 -15.18 18.10
CA GLU A 4 -41.08 -16.48 17.42
C GLU A 4 -39.89 -17.41 17.65
N ARG A 5 -38.66 -16.86 17.65
CA ARG A 5 -37.45 -17.65 17.91
C ARG A 5 -37.46 -18.26 19.31
N LYS A 6 -37.88 -17.50 20.33
CA LYS A 6 -38.04 -17.98 21.71
C LYS A 6 -39.09 -19.10 21.83
N ALA A 7 -40.24 -18.94 21.15
CA ALA A 7 -41.28 -19.95 21.14
C ALA A 7 -40.85 -21.27 20.47
N ILE A 8 -40.04 -21.20 19.41
CA ILE A 8 -39.46 -22.39 18.75
C ILE A 8 -38.46 -23.09 19.69
N VAL A 9 -37.55 -22.34 20.31
CA VAL A 9 -36.55 -22.90 21.24
C VAL A 9 -37.23 -23.59 22.43
N GLU A 10 -38.24 -22.96 23.04
CA GLU A 10 -39.01 -23.57 24.14
C GLU A 10 -39.77 -24.84 23.69
N LYS A 11 -40.34 -24.84 22.49
CA LYS A 11 -41.09 -26.00 21.94
C LYS A 11 -40.22 -27.23 21.71
N TYR A 12 -38.95 -27.04 21.35
CA TYR A 12 -38.03 -28.14 21.02
C TYR A 12 -36.96 -28.41 22.10
N ALA A 13 -36.96 -27.67 23.22
CA ALA A 13 -36.01 -27.83 24.32
C ALA A 13 -35.97 -29.24 24.95
N ARG A 14 -37.03 -30.04 24.76
CA ARG A 14 -37.13 -31.42 25.28
C ARG A 14 -36.37 -32.47 24.47
N TYR A 15 -35.87 -32.13 23.29
CA TYR A 15 -35.12 -33.06 22.43
C TYR A 15 -33.62 -32.91 22.67
N LYS A 16 -32.91 -34.05 22.75
CA LYS A 16 -31.45 -34.06 22.82
C LYS A 16 -30.88 -33.68 21.46
N LEU A 17 -30.04 -32.64 21.42
CA LEU A 17 -29.37 -32.20 20.19
C LEU A 17 -28.25 -33.17 19.84
N SER A 18 -28.19 -33.61 18.58
CA SER A 18 -27.07 -34.37 18.03
C SER A 18 -25.98 -33.41 17.53
N GLU A 19 -24.72 -33.85 17.57
CA GLU A 19 -23.62 -33.11 16.94
C GLU A 19 -23.84 -33.03 15.42
N PRO A 20 -23.41 -31.95 14.74
CA PRO A 20 -23.63 -31.75 13.31
C PRO A 20 -23.17 -32.91 12.41
N LEU A 21 -22.16 -33.68 12.82
CA LEU A 21 -21.65 -34.87 12.11
C LEU A 21 -22.57 -36.09 12.26
N ASP A 22 -23.33 -36.16 13.36
CA ASP A 22 -24.20 -37.29 13.69
C ASP A 22 -25.64 -37.08 13.20
N VAL A 23 -25.93 -35.92 12.60
CA VAL A 23 -27.24 -35.66 12.00
C VAL A 23 -27.38 -36.47 10.71
N PRO A 24 -28.38 -37.36 10.57
CA PRO A 24 -28.59 -38.10 9.34
C PRO A 24 -29.04 -37.17 8.22
N LEU A 25 -28.42 -37.30 7.05
CA LEU A 25 -28.84 -36.58 5.85
C LEU A 25 -30.09 -37.24 5.24
N PRO A 26 -31.02 -36.46 4.67
CA PRO A 26 -32.17 -37.01 3.99
C PRO A 26 -31.73 -37.75 2.72
N PRO A 27 -32.52 -38.73 2.25
CA PRO A 27 -32.36 -39.27 0.90
C PRO A 27 -32.58 -38.16 -0.14
N PRO A 28 -32.23 -38.39 -1.43
CA PRO A 28 -32.50 -37.44 -2.50
C PRO A 28 -33.95 -36.93 -2.45
N LEU A 29 -34.12 -35.62 -2.37
CA LEU A 29 -35.44 -35.00 -2.26
C LEU A 29 -35.94 -34.53 -3.62
N GLU A 30 -37.23 -34.70 -3.90
CA GLU A 30 -37.86 -34.26 -5.16
C GLU A 30 -37.98 -32.74 -5.30
N SER A 31 -37.79 -31.97 -4.22
CA SER A 31 -37.88 -30.50 -4.25
C SER A 31 -36.96 -29.87 -3.21
N PRO A 32 -36.37 -28.68 -3.48
CA PRO A 32 -35.54 -27.96 -2.52
C PRO A 32 -36.30 -27.54 -1.26
N ILE A 33 -35.64 -27.63 -0.11
CA ILE A 33 -36.17 -27.12 1.16
C ILE A 33 -36.09 -25.59 1.13
N LYS A 34 -37.25 -24.94 1.01
CA LYS A 34 -37.40 -23.47 0.89
C LYS A 34 -36.76 -22.65 2.03
N ALA A 35 -36.55 -23.26 3.20
CA ALA A 35 -35.96 -22.61 4.37
C ALA A 35 -34.42 -22.64 4.38
N LEU A 36 -33.79 -23.37 3.46
CA LEU A 36 -32.34 -23.41 3.27
C LEU A 36 -31.93 -22.49 2.12
N SER A 37 -30.62 -22.24 2.00
CA SER A 37 -30.05 -21.59 0.82
C SER A 37 -30.40 -22.36 -0.46
N GLY A 38 -30.46 -21.66 -1.60
CA GLY A 38 -30.81 -22.26 -2.89
C GLY A 38 -29.93 -23.47 -3.25
N PRO A 39 -30.41 -24.38 -4.13
CA PRO A 39 -29.62 -25.52 -4.59
C PRO A 39 -28.32 -25.07 -5.26
N VAL A 40 -27.22 -25.68 -4.87
CA VAL A 40 -25.89 -25.45 -5.48
C VAL A 40 -25.52 -26.60 -6.41
N ASP A 41 -24.67 -26.33 -7.39
CA ASP A 41 -24.09 -27.38 -8.23
C ASP A 41 -23.04 -28.18 -7.44
N ALA A 42 -23.15 -29.51 -7.50
CA ALA A 42 -22.28 -30.43 -6.79
C ALA A 42 -22.02 -31.69 -7.62
N PHE A 43 -21.04 -32.48 -7.20
CA PHE A 43 -20.63 -33.74 -7.79
C PHE A 43 -20.93 -34.88 -6.82
N LEU A 44 -21.67 -35.88 -7.28
CA LEU A 44 -22.02 -37.11 -6.54
C LEU A 44 -21.22 -38.29 -7.10
N CYS A 45 -20.51 -39.01 -6.23
CA CYS A 45 -19.79 -40.24 -6.58
C CYS A 45 -20.72 -41.27 -7.25
N GLU A 46 -20.28 -41.93 -8.32
CA GLU A 46 -21.08 -42.92 -9.05
C GLU A 46 -20.91 -44.37 -8.54
N GLU A 47 -20.03 -44.63 -7.56
CA GLU A 47 -19.85 -45.98 -7.02
C GLU A 47 -21.12 -46.47 -6.32
N GLU A 48 -21.53 -47.71 -6.61
CA GLU A 48 -22.65 -48.35 -5.93
C GLU A 48 -22.39 -48.37 -4.41
N GLU A 49 -23.36 -47.88 -3.62
CA GLU A 49 -23.28 -47.70 -2.16
C GLU A 49 -22.44 -46.49 -1.66
N CYS A 50 -21.85 -45.67 -2.53
CA CYS A 50 -21.21 -44.41 -2.12
C CYS A 50 -22.14 -43.20 -2.22
N SER A 51 -22.37 -42.51 -1.09
CA SER A 51 -23.22 -41.31 -1.04
C SER A 51 -22.43 -40.01 -0.86
N PHE A 52 -21.16 -39.99 -1.23
CA PHE A 52 -20.29 -38.82 -1.06
C PHE A 52 -20.60 -37.74 -2.11
N ILE A 53 -20.78 -36.51 -1.64
CA ILE A 53 -21.12 -35.33 -2.47
C ILE A 53 -20.18 -34.18 -2.11
N SER A 54 -19.60 -33.54 -3.12
CA SER A 54 -18.74 -32.36 -2.96
C SER A 54 -19.07 -31.31 -4.02
N ILE A 55 -18.99 -30.04 -3.66
CA ILE A 55 -19.07 -28.91 -4.62
C ILE A 55 -17.72 -28.64 -5.31
N ASN A 56 -16.62 -29.13 -4.74
CA ASN A 56 -15.28 -28.94 -5.29
C ASN A 56 -14.86 -30.19 -6.10
N ARG A 57 -14.48 -29.96 -7.37
CA ARG A 57 -14.09 -31.00 -8.34
C ARG A 57 -12.81 -31.75 -7.94
N SER A 58 -11.84 -31.06 -7.36
CA SER A 58 -10.60 -31.68 -6.86
C SER A 58 -10.89 -32.62 -5.69
N VAL A 59 -11.79 -32.21 -4.77
CA VAL A 59 -12.17 -33.01 -3.59
C VAL A 59 -12.92 -34.28 -3.97
N ILE A 60 -13.85 -34.23 -4.93
CA ILE A 60 -14.53 -35.45 -5.41
C ILE A 60 -13.52 -36.38 -6.12
N GLY A 61 -12.58 -35.82 -6.90
CA GLY A 61 -11.51 -36.59 -7.54
C GLY A 61 -10.60 -37.29 -6.52
N GLN A 62 -10.20 -36.61 -5.45
CA GLN A 62 -9.42 -37.20 -4.37
C GLN A 62 -10.21 -38.29 -3.64
N HIS A 63 -11.49 -38.08 -3.35
CA HIS A 63 -12.35 -39.07 -2.74
C HIS A 63 -12.44 -40.35 -3.60
N CYS A 64 -12.73 -40.18 -4.90
CA CYS A 64 -12.77 -41.26 -5.89
C CYS A 64 -11.47 -42.07 -5.93
N ASN A 65 -10.33 -41.40 -5.90
CA ASN A 65 -9.02 -42.06 -5.87
C ASN A 65 -8.76 -42.79 -4.54
N GLN A 66 -9.04 -42.16 -3.39
CA GLN A 66 -8.70 -42.72 -2.08
C GLN A 66 -9.67 -43.80 -1.58
N ALA A 67 -10.96 -43.67 -1.88
CA ALA A 67 -12.01 -44.57 -1.40
C ALA A 67 -12.32 -45.71 -2.38
N HIS A 68 -12.10 -45.48 -3.69
CA HIS A 68 -12.47 -46.42 -4.75
C HIS A 68 -11.29 -46.82 -5.66
N ASP A 69 -10.06 -46.38 -5.37
CA ASP A 69 -8.82 -46.66 -6.14
C ASP A 69 -8.90 -46.27 -7.63
N TRP A 70 -9.69 -45.24 -7.94
CA TRP A 70 -9.88 -44.76 -9.30
C TRP A 70 -8.74 -43.83 -9.75
N LYS A 71 -8.07 -44.22 -10.84
CA LYS A 71 -6.96 -43.47 -11.46
C LYS A 71 -7.41 -42.88 -12.78
N TRP A 72 -7.28 -41.56 -12.91
CA TRP A 72 -7.65 -40.80 -14.10
C TRP A 72 -7.02 -41.41 -15.37
N LYS A 73 -7.87 -41.70 -16.37
CA LYS A 73 -7.45 -42.06 -17.72
C LYS A 73 -8.16 -41.12 -18.70
N LYS A 74 -7.45 -40.69 -19.74
CA LYS A 74 -7.96 -39.76 -20.76
C LYS A 74 -9.20 -40.26 -21.51
N GLU A 75 -9.46 -41.56 -21.47
CA GLU A 75 -10.59 -42.24 -22.12
C GLU A 75 -11.79 -42.49 -21.19
N ASP A 76 -11.63 -42.29 -19.87
CA ASP A 76 -12.65 -42.58 -18.85
C ASP A 76 -12.51 -41.56 -17.71
N SER A 77 -12.89 -40.31 -18.00
CA SER A 77 -12.38 -39.14 -17.27
C SER A 77 -13.19 -38.72 -16.04
N GLU A 78 -14.41 -39.22 -15.85
CA GLU A 78 -15.30 -38.76 -14.77
C GLU A 78 -16.12 -39.93 -14.19
N HIS A 79 -15.93 -40.23 -12.90
CA HIS A 79 -16.66 -41.27 -12.15
C HIS A 79 -17.62 -40.67 -11.11
N TRP A 80 -18.17 -39.50 -11.43
CA TRP A 80 -19.11 -38.76 -10.61
C TRP A 80 -20.09 -38.03 -11.53
N LYS A 81 -21.32 -37.83 -11.07
CA LYS A 81 -22.36 -37.10 -11.80
C LYS A 81 -22.62 -35.72 -11.19
N LYS A 82 -22.91 -34.74 -12.05
CA LYS A 82 -23.36 -33.40 -11.61
C LYS A 82 -24.79 -33.49 -11.07
N VAL A 83 -25.01 -32.93 -9.89
CA VAL A 83 -26.31 -32.90 -9.19
C VAL A 83 -26.54 -31.53 -8.55
N LYS A 84 -27.81 -31.15 -8.37
CA LYS A 84 -28.17 -30.04 -7.48
C LYS A 84 -28.24 -30.55 -6.03
N ALA A 85 -27.64 -29.83 -5.10
CA ALA A 85 -27.58 -30.23 -3.69
C ALA A 85 -27.87 -29.08 -2.72
N GLN A 86 -28.30 -29.40 -1.50
CA GLN A 86 -28.47 -28.47 -0.39
C GLN A 86 -27.74 -28.96 0.87
N THR A 87 -27.50 -28.06 1.82
CA THR A 87 -26.83 -28.35 3.10
C THR A 87 -27.62 -27.75 4.27
N PHE A 88 -27.63 -28.43 5.41
CA PHE A 88 -28.16 -27.88 6.67
C PHE A 88 -27.14 -27.02 7.43
N PHE A 89 -25.85 -27.19 7.15
CA PHE A 89 -24.75 -26.64 7.96
C PHE A 89 -23.91 -25.64 7.17
N THR A 90 -23.36 -24.66 7.88
CA THR A 90 -22.35 -23.70 7.37
C THR A 90 -21.00 -23.95 8.05
N GLY A 91 -19.89 -23.64 7.36
CA GLY A 91 -18.52 -23.83 7.89
C GLY A 91 -17.98 -25.27 7.77
N ARG A 92 -17.07 -25.67 8.67
CA ARG A 92 -16.26 -26.90 8.59
C ARG A 92 -17.00 -28.25 8.61
N PHE A 93 -18.30 -28.26 8.88
CA PHE A 93 -19.13 -29.48 8.97
C PHE A 93 -20.18 -29.55 7.85
N ARG A 94 -19.96 -28.83 6.74
CA ARG A 94 -20.82 -28.84 5.55
C ARG A 94 -20.92 -30.24 4.97
N ARG A 95 -22.15 -30.74 4.83
CA ARG A 95 -22.47 -32.00 4.15
C ARG A 95 -23.71 -31.80 3.31
N TYR A 96 -23.67 -32.35 2.11
CA TYR A 96 -24.66 -32.09 1.06
C TYR A 96 -25.60 -33.27 0.88
N PHE A 97 -26.85 -33.00 0.48
CA PHE A 97 -27.81 -34.00 0.03
C PHE A 97 -28.44 -33.54 -1.28
N VAL A 98 -28.77 -34.48 -2.16
CA VAL A 98 -29.31 -34.20 -3.50
C VAL A 98 -30.73 -33.65 -3.39
N VAL A 99 -31.03 -32.63 -4.19
CA VAL A 99 -32.38 -32.13 -4.42
C VAL A 99 -32.63 -32.04 -5.92
N HIS A 100 -33.78 -32.55 -6.35
CA HIS A 100 -34.27 -32.33 -7.70
C HIS A 100 -34.97 -30.98 -7.69
N ALA A 101 -34.42 -29.98 -8.38
CA ALA A 101 -35.20 -28.82 -8.73
C ALA A 101 -36.13 -29.27 -9.86
N ALA A 102 -37.45 -29.13 -9.68
CA ALA A 102 -38.35 -29.17 -10.82
C ALA A 102 -37.81 -28.13 -11.81
N GLU A 103 -37.36 -28.59 -12.97
CA GLU A 103 -36.99 -27.70 -14.05
C GLU A 103 -38.19 -26.78 -14.27
N ASP A 104 -37.99 -25.47 -14.18
CA ASP A 104 -38.98 -24.48 -14.57
C ASP A 104 -39.20 -24.62 -16.09
N HIS A 105 -39.99 -25.62 -16.46
CA HIS A 105 -40.60 -25.86 -17.76
C HIS A 105 -41.79 -24.90 -17.96
N SER A 106 -41.55 -23.62 -17.69
CA SER A 106 -42.33 -22.50 -18.18
C SER A 106 -41.31 -21.45 -18.62
N ILE A 107 -40.57 -21.67 -19.72
CA ILE A 107 -41.02 -21.43 -21.09
C ILE A 107 -40.38 -22.50 -22.00
N ALA A 108 -41.05 -23.64 -22.18
CA ALA A 108 -40.63 -24.65 -23.16
C ALA A 108 -41.85 -25.40 -23.72
N VAL A 109 -42.88 -24.65 -24.13
CA VAL A 109 -43.89 -25.17 -25.06
C VAL A 109 -44.11 -24.10 -26.12
N ALA A 110 -43.53 -24.37 -27.30
CA ALA A 110 -43.91 -23.90 -28.64
C ALA A 110 -42.73 -23.39 -29.48
N LEU A 111 -41.56 -24.03 -29.40
CA LEU A 111 -40.48 -23.72 -30.32
C LEU A 111 -40.11 -24.99 -31.09
N GLY A 112 -40.88 -25.21 -32.14
CA GLY A 112 -40.47 -26.09 -33.23
C GLY A 112 -39.14 -25.59 -33.83
N GLN A 113 -38.57 -26.38 -34.73
CA GLN A 113 -37.27 -26.17 -35.38
C GLN A 113 -37.08 -24.82 -36.13
N GLY A 114 -37.95 -23.83 -35.94
CA GLY A 114 -37.77 -22.44 -36.37
C GLY A 114 -37.15 -21.49 -35.34
N ASP A 115 -36.83 -21.92 -34.11
CA ASP A 115 -36.49 -20.98 -33.01
C ASP A 115 -35.05 -20.97 -32.50
N LYS A 116 -34.19 -21.86 -32.99
CA LYS A 116 -32.74 -21.68 -32.80
C LYS A 116 -32.26 -20.40 -33.51
N ASP A 117 -32.87 -20.08 -34.65
CA ASP A 117 -32.64 -18.83 -35.36
C ASP A 117 -33.17 -17.62 -34.59
N SER A 118 -34.25 -17.76 -33.81
CA SER A 118 -34.78 -16.67 -32.96
C SER A 118 -33.93 -16.41 -31.73
N ALA A 119 -33.45 -17.45 -31.03
CA ALA A 119 -32.53 -17.27 -29.91
C ALA A 119 -31.17 -16.69 -30.36
N ALA A 120 -30.65 -17.13 -31.51
CA ALA A 120 -29.48 -16.54 -32.13
C ALA A 120 -29.73 -15.08 -32.57
N ALA A 121 -30.91 -14.79 -33.12
CA ALA A 121 -31.33 -13.44 -33.47
C ALA A 121 -31.47 -12.54 -32.24
N ILE A 122 -32.02 -13.02 -31.12
CA ILE A 122 -32.13 -12.27 -29.86
C ILE A 122 -30.75 -12.00 -29.25
N LYS A 123 -29.84 -12.98 -29.28
CA LYS A 123 -28.45 -12.77 -28.85
C LYS A 123 -27.74 -11.75 -29.73
N ARG A 124 -27.96 -11.80 -31.05
CA ARG A 124 -27.44 -10.83 -32.01
C ARG A 124 -28.06 -9.44 -31.84
N GLU A 125 -29.36 -9.35 -31.60
CA GLU A 125 -30.06 -8.10 -31.28
C GLU A 125 -29.58 -7.52 -29.95
N TRP A 126 -29.30 -8.37 -28.95
CA TRP A 126 -28.72 -7.95 -27.68
C TRP A 126 -27.27 -7.47 -27.84
N SER A 127 -26.43 -8.16 -28.62
CA SER A 127 -25.07 -7.71 -28.91
C SER A 127 -25.06 -6.43 -29.74
N GLU A 128 -25.93 -6.31 -30.76
CA GLU A 128 -26.13 -5.10 -31.54
C GLU A 128 -26.67 -3.94 -30.67
N ALA A 129 -27.59 -4.20 -29.74
CA ALA A 129 -28.11 -3.21 -28.79
C ALA A 129 -27.06 -2.80 -27.73
N ARG A 130 -26.24 -3.73 -27.24
CA ARG A 130 -25.10 -3.46 -26.35
C ARG A 130 -24.03 -2.64 -27.07
N ALA A 131 -23.68 -2.99 -28.31
CA ALA A 131 -22.76 -2.24 -29.16
C ALA A 131 -23.31 -0.85 -29.49
N LYS A 132 -24.61 -0.73 -29.77
CA LYS A 132 -25.27 0.56 -29.98
C LYS A 132 -25.28 1.41 -28.71
N ARG A 133 -25.57 0.81 -27.55
CA ARG A 133 -25.54 1.51 -26.25
C ARG A 133 -24.11 1.90 -25.84
N LYS A 134 -23.11 1.08 -26.15
CA LYS A 134 -21.67 1.40 -26.01
C LYS A 134 -21.32 2.61 -26.88
N LYS A 135 -21.73 2.63 -28.15
CA LYS A 135 -21.59 3.82 -29.02
C LYS A 135 -22.37 5.04 -28.53
N GLU A 136 -23.57 4.86 -27.99
CA GLU A 136 -24.35 5.96 -27.39
C GLU A 136 -23.70 6.51 -26.11
N LEU A 137 -23.09 5.64 -25.30
CA LEU A 137 -22.26 6.02 -24.15
C LEU A 137 -20.99 6.73 -24.61
N GLU A 138 -20.27 6.24 -25.63
CA GLU A 138 -19.11 6.91 -26.21
C GLU A 138 -19.47 8.32 -26.73
N ILE A 139 -20.60 8.48 -27.42
CA ILE A 139 -21.10 9.79 -27.86
C ILE A 139 -21.51 10.67 -26.67
N ALA A 140 -22.07 10.08 -25.61
CA ALA A 140 -22.41 10.80 -24.39
C ALA A 140 -21.14 11.24 -23.64
N ASP A 141 -20.14 10.37 -23.54
CA ASP A 141 -18.83 10.62 -22.94
C ASP A 141 -18.06 11.67 -23.75
N GLU A 142 -18.11 11.65 -25.09
CA GLU A 142 -17.55 12.72 -25.93
C GLU A 142 -18.25 14.07 -25.71
N LYS A 143 -19.55 14.06 -25.42
CA LYS A 143 -20.31 15.28 -25.07
C LYS A 143 -20.00 15.75 -23.65
N VAL A 144 -19.82 14.83 -22.70
CA VAL A 144 -19.49 15.10 -21.29
C VAL A 144 -18.03 15.49 -21.12
N ALA A 145 -17.11 14.97 -21.94
CA ALA A 145 -15.70 15.33 -21.96
C ALA A 145 -15.49 16.83 -22.26
N LYS A 146 -16.43 17.46 -22.98
CA LYS A 146 -16.42 18.93 -23.19
C LYS A 146 -16.79 19.71 -21.93
N THR A 147 -17.54 19.11 -21.01
CA THR A 147 -17.93 19.70 -19.71
C THR A 147 -17.00 19.28 -18.55
N ASP A 148 -16.29 18.15 -18.66
CA ASP A 148 -15.36 17.61 -17.65
C ASP A 148 -13.90 18.08 -17.84
N ARG A 149 -13.64 19.04 -18.73
CA ARG A 149 -12.34 19.69 -18.92
C ARG A 149 -11.99 20.59 -17.73
N THR A 150 -11.60 19.97 -16.63
CA THR A 150 -11.04 20.65 -15.46
C THR A 150 -9.75 21.41 -15.84
N GLY A 151 -9.37 22.41 -15.02
CA GLY A 151 -8.10 23.11 -15.19
C GLY A 151 -6.90 22.15 -15.24
N TRP A 152 -6.96 21.05 -14.48
CA TRP A 152 -6.00 19.94 -14.52
C TRP A 152 -5.83 19.37 -15.93
N PHE A 153 -6.91 18.92 -16.56
CA PHE A 153 -6.83 18.29 -17.88
C PHE A 153 -6.48 19.29 -18.99
N ASN A 154 -6.88 20.56 -18.85
CA ASN A 154 -6.43 21.62 -19.77
C ASN A 154 -4.93 21.92 -19.62
N ARG A 155 -4.38 21.80 -18.39
CA ARG A 155 -2.96 22.04 -18.12
C ARG A 155 -2.09 20.86 -18.56
N THR A 156 -2.56 19.63 -18.37
CA THR A 156 -1.78 18.43 -18.71
C THR A 156 -1.84 18.07 -20.18
N CYS A 157 -2.93 18.45 -20.89
CA CYS A 157 -3.19 18.07 -22.27
C CYS A 157 -3.19 16.55 -22.52
N TRP A 158 -3.35 15.73 -21.48
CA TRP A 158 -3.35 14.27 -21.60
C TRP A 158 -4.54 13.73 -22.41
N PRO A 159 -5.77 14.22 -22.24
CA PRO A 159 -6.89 13.78 -23.07
C PRO A 159 -6.63 13.98 -24.57
N GLU A 160 -5.99 15.09 -24.95
CA GLU A 160 -5.64 15.41 -26.33
C GLU A 160 -4.48 14.56 -26.84
N HIS A 161 -3.44 14.36 -26.02
CA HIS A 161 -2.28 13.54 -26.36
C HIS A 161 -2.62 12.06 -26.56
N LEU A 162 -3.51 11.53 -25.71
CA LEU A 162 -3.97 10.14 -25.74
C LEU A 162 -5.24 9.95 -26.58
N ALA A 163 -5.72 11.00 -27.25
CA ALA A 163 -6.93 10.95 -28.05
C ALA A 163 -6.81 9.89 -29.15
N GLN A 164 -7.89 9.11 -29.33
CA GLN A 164 -7.99 8.06 -30.36
C GLN A 164 -6.98 6.91 -30.17
N ARG A 165 -6.43 6.75 -28.96
CA ARG A 165 -5.50 5.66 -28.59
C ARG A 165 -6.19 4.67 -27.68
N ASN A 166 -5.72 3.43 -27.70
CA ASN A 166 -6.19 2.43 -26.76
C ASN A 166 -5.46 2.59 -25.41
N THR A 167 -6.09 3.33 -24.48
CA THR A 167 -5.55 3.61 -23.14
C THR A 167 -5.28 2.34 -22.34
N LYS A 168 -6.11 1.30 -22.49
CA LYS A 168 -5.90 0.00 -21.83
C LYS A 168 -4.61 -0.65 -22.32
N ARG A 169 -4.33 -0.64 -23.63
CA ARG A 169 -3.08 -1.17 -24.18
C ARG A 169 -1.87 -0.37 -23.73
N LEU A 170 -1.96 0.96 -23.68
CA LEU A 170 -0.89 1.81 -23.17
C LEU A 170 -0.58 1.53 -21.69
N ALA A 171 -1.62 1.42 -20.85
CA ALA A 171 -1.47 1.06 -19.44
C ALA A 171 -0.84 -0.33 -19.31
N HIS A 172 -1.36 -1.32 -20.04
CA HIS A 172 -0.86 -2.69 -20.06
C HIS A 172 0.60 -2.77 -20.52
N ALA A 173 1.04 -1.97 -21.48
CA ALA A 173 2.44 -1.93 -21.93
C ALA A 173 3.41 -1.43 -20.84
N SER A 174 2.92 -0.65 -19.87
CA SER A 174 3.71 -0.10 -18.74
C SER A 174 3.76 -0.97 -17.49
N ARG A 175 3.10 -2.14 -17.51
CA ARG A 175 2.97 -3.03 -16.35
C ARG A 175 4.32 -3.65 -15.92
N PRO A 176 4.44 -4.14 -14.68
CA PRO A 176 5.57 -4.97 -14.26
C PRO A 176 5.74 -6.21 -15.17
N PRO A 177 6.95 -6.74 -15.35
CA PRO A 177 7.20 -7.87 -16.22
C PRO A 177 6.55 -9.16 -15.73
N ASP A 178 6.05 -9.93 -16.69
CA ASP A 178 5.51 -11.26 -16.46
C ASP A 178 6.63 -12.28 -16.18
N ARG A 179 6.26 -13.51 -15.79
CA ARG A 179 7.23 -14.57 -15.40
C ARG A 179 8.17 -14.97 -16.55
N ASP A 180 7.73 -14.81 -17.79
CA ASP A 180 8.42 -15.13 -19.03
C ASP A 180 9.30 -13.97 -19.56
N GLU A 181 9.07 -12.73 -19.11
CA GLU A 181 9.84 -11.54 -19.50
C GLU A 181 11.15 -11.40 -18.70
N ARG A 182 12.03 -12.42 -18.77
CA ARG A 182 13.26 -12.51 -17.96
C ARG A 182 14.22 -11.33 -18.11
N LEU A 183 14.37 -10.79 -19.32
CA LEU A 183 15.24 -9.63 -19.54
C LEU A 183 14.67 -8.38 -18.85
N LEU A 184 13.35 -8.20 -18.84
CA LEU A 184 12.72 -7.09 -18.14
C LEU A 184 12.77 -7.25 -16.61
N GLN A 185 12.68 -8.49 -16.10
CA GLN A 185 12.94 -8.75 -14.68
C GLN A 185 14.37 -8.36 -14.29
N GLN A 186 15.35 -8.67 -15.13
CA GLN A 186 16.73 -8.21 -14.93
C GLN A 186 16.82 -6.68 -15.01
N ALA A 187 16.11 -6.05 -15.95
CA ALA A 187 16.07 -4.59 -16.07
C ALA A 187 15.53 -3.92 -14.80
N MET A 188 14.47 -4.46 -14.18
CA MET A 188 13.97 -3.97 -12.90
C MET A 188 15.03 -4.05 -11.80
N LYS A 189 15.72 -5.19 -11.71
CA LYS A 189 16.81 -5.36 -10.74
C LYS A 189 17.92 -4.33 -10.95
N VAL A 190 18.30 -4.07 -12.19
CA VAL A 190 19.32 -3.07 -12.54
C VAL A 190 18.84 -1.66 -12.19
N VAL A 191 17.56 -1.33 -12.41
CA VAL A 191 16.98 -0.05 -11.95
C VAL A 191 17.06 0.09 -10.44
N ASP A 192 16.77 -0.97 -9.69
CA ASP A 192 16.84 -0.95 -8.22
C ASP A 192 18.28 -0.74 -7.74
N LEU A 193 19.25 -1.40 -8.37
CA LEU A 193 20.68 -1.20 -8.09
C LEU A 193 21.13 0.23 -8.43
N ALA A 194 20.73 0.77 -9.58
CA ALA A 194 21.03 2.14 -9.98
C ALA A 194 20.42 3.16 -9.00
N MET A 195 19.15 2.97 -8.62
CA MET A 195 18.46 3.83 -7.66
C MET A 195 19.11 3.77 -6.28
N GLU A 196 19.43 2.58 -5.77
CA GLU A 196 20.08 2.44 -4.47
C GLU A 196 21.48 3.07 -4.48
N LYS A 197 22.25 2.91 -5.56
CA LYS A 197 23.53 3.60 -5.76
C LYS A 197 23.37 5.11 -5.70
N SER A 198 22.42 5.67 -6.47
CA SER A 198 22.12 7.10 -6.49
C SER A 198 21.71 7.64 -5.12
N VAL A 199 20.79 6.96 -4.43
CA VAL A 199 20.26 7.39 -3.13
C VAL A 199 21.29 7.25 -2.01
N ALA A 200 22.09 6.17 -1.99
CA ALA A 200 23.23 6.04 -1.09
C ALA A 200 24.29 7.13 -1.35
N GLY A 201 24.50 7.48 -2.61
CA GLY A 201 25.41 8.54 -3.04
C GLY A 201 25.07 9.91 -2.48
N LEU A 202 23.80 10.20 -2.18
CA LEU A 202 23.37 11.52 -1.68
C LEU A 202 24.14 11.93 -0.42
N SER A 203 24.31 11.05 0.58
CA SER A 203 24.99 11.42 1.84
C SER A 203 26.47 11.79 1.67
N THR A 204 27.08 11.45 0.52
CA THR A 204 28.47 11.79 0.20
C THR A 204 28.62 13.18 -0.42
N LEU A 205 27.53 13.83 -0.83
CA LEU A 205 27.52 15.17 -1.40
C LEU A 205 27.60 16.25 -0.31
N ALA A 206 28.25 17.37 -0.65
CA ALA A 206 28.21 18.59 0.16
C ALA A 206 26.75 19.02 0.43
N VAL A 207 26.50 19.61 1.60
CA VAL A 207 25.16 20.04 2.02
C VAL A 207 24.58 21.02 1.00
N GLU A 208 25.39 21.98 0.53
CA GLU A 208 25.01 22.99 -0.46
C GLU A 208 24.59 22.35 -1.78
N THR A 209 25.34 21.35 -2.27
CA THR A 209 24.98 20.62 -3.50
C THR A 209 23.62 19.94 -3.36
N ARG A 210 23.32 19.37 -2.20
CA ARG A 210 22.03 18.74 -1.93
C ARG A 210 20.88 19.73 -1.80
N ARG A 211 21.14 20.94 -1.31
CA ARG A 211 20.16 22.05 -1.26
C ARG A 211 19.85 22.57 -2.66
N TRP A 212 20.88 22.74 -3.50
CA TRP A 212 20.70 23.04 -4.93
C TRP A 212 19.92 21.96 -5.67
N LEU A 213 20.22 20.69 -5.38
CA LEU A 213 19.52 19.56 -6.01
C LEU A 213 18.05 19.49 -5.61
N ARG A 214 17.73 19.78 -4.34
CA ARG A 214 16.35 19.74 -3.82
C ARG A 214 15.49 20.88 -4.37
N SER A 215 16.07 22.07 -4.55
CA SER A 215 15.33 23.25 -4.99
C SER A 215 14.61 23.02 -6.32
N ALA A 216 13.38 23.52 -6.41
CA ALA A 216 12.65 23.67 -7.67
C ALA A 216 13.09 24.95 -8.41
N LYS A 217 13.43 26.01 -7.69
CA LYS A 217 13.74 27.35 -8.23
C LYS A 217 15.09 27.38 -8.95
N ARG A 218 15.19 28.09 -10.08
CA ARG A 218 16.41 28.13 -10.91
C ARG A 218 17.64 28.71 -10.21
N GLU A 219 17.46 29.80 -9.48
CA GLU A 219 18.57 30.59 -8.94
C GLU A 219 18.63 30.59 -7.40
N GLU A 220 17.75 29.83 -6.75
CA GLU A 220 17.66 29.75 -5.29
C GLU A 220 17.94 28.33 -4.78
N ILE A 221 18.57 28.25 -3.61
CA ILE A 221 18.75 27.00 -2.87
C ILE A 221 17.56 26.72 -1.98
N ASP A 222 17.22 25.45 -1.84
CA ASP A 222 16.24 25.01 -0.86
C ASP A 222 16.83 25.21 0.55
N VAL A 223 15.99 25.48 1.55
CA VAL A 223 16.42 25.52 2.95
C VAL A 223 16.96 24.16 3.39
N ARG A 224 16.37 23.07 2.89
CA ARG A 224 16.65 21.68 3.25
C ARG A 224 17.54 21.00 2.19
N PRO A 225 18.48 20.14 2.60
CA PRO A 225 19.19 19.29 1.63
C PRO A 225 18.30 18.13 1.18
N MET A 226 18.41 17.71 -0.08
CA MET A 226 17.86 16.42 -0.53
C MET A 226 18.50 15.27 0.27
N ALA A 227 17.73 14.24 0.62
CA ALA A 227 18.22 13.10 1.40
C ALA A 227 17.51 11.79 1.01
N ARG A 228 18.02 10.67 1.52
CA ARG A 228 17.34 9.38 1.47
C ARG A 228 16.00 9.47 2.23
N LEU A 229 14.95 8.90 1.67
CA LEU A 229 13.64 8.82 2.32
C LEU A 229 13.72 7.96 3.59
N GLN A 230 13.00 8.35 4.63
CA GLN A 230 13.02 7.63 5.91
C GLN A 230 12.30 6.28 5.83
N ASN A 231 11.22 6.20 5.05
CA ASN A 231 10.47 4.96 4.83
C ASN A 231 11.02 4.21 3.59
N PRO A 232 11.58 3.00 3.75
CA PRO A 232 12.01 2.16 2.64
C PRO A 232 10.89 1.80 1.66
N GLU A 233 9.66 1.67 2.13
CA GLU A 233 8.49 1.36 1.30
C GLU A 233 8.18 2.50 0.34
N SER A 234 8.27 3.76 0.80
CA SER A 234 8.13 4.95 -0.04
C SER A 234 9.21 5.01 -1.13
N GLN A 235 10.47 4.70 -0.76
CA GLN A 235 11.55 4.61 -1.76
C GLN A 235 11.28 3.52 -2.79
N ASN A 236 10.81 2.35 -2.38
CA ASN A 236 10.47 1.27 -3.30
C ASN A 236 9.28 1.64 -4.20
N ARG A 237 8.27 2.35 -3.67
CA ARG A 237 7.14 2.87 -4.45
C ARG A 237 7.62 3.85 -5.53
N TYR A 238 8.49 4.79 -5.16
CA TYR A 238 9.04 5.79 -6.08
C TYR A 238 9.90 5.14 -7.17
N ALA A 239 10.79 4.21 -6.80
CA ALA A 239 11.56 3.41 -7.75
C ALA A 239 10.64 2.62 -8.69
N GLY A 240 9.47 2.18 -8.22
CA GLY A 240 8.43 1.52 -8.99
C GLY A 240 8.00 2.28 -10.25
N TYR A 241 7.90 3.61 -10.20
CA TYR A 241 7.54 4.42 -11.37
C TYR A 241 8.65 4.39 -12.43
N ILE A 242 9.92 4.43 -12.02
CA ILE A 242 11.06 4.31 -12.93
C ILE A 242 11.15 2.89 -13.51
N ARG A 243 10.89 1.85 -12.70
CA ARG A 243 10.83 0.46 -13.19
C ARG A 243 9.78 0.31 -14.31
N ARG A 244 8.58 0.88 -14.12
CA ARG A 244 7.53 0.87 -15.15
C ARG A 244 7.96 1.64 -16.40
N PHE A 245 8.61 2.80 -16.25
CA PHE A 245 9.13 3.58 -17.38
C PHE A 245 10.15 2.77 -18.21
N VAL A 246 11.12 2.15 -17.53
CA VAL A 246 12.14 1.33 -18.17
C VAL A 246 11.52 0.11 -18.86
N CYS A 247 10.57 -0.56 -18.23
CA CYS A 247 9.87 -1.68 -18.87
C CYS A 247 9.10 -1.24 -20.12
N TYR A 248 8.38 -0.12 -20.05
CA TYR A 248 7.66 0.46 -21.19
C TYR A 248 8.61 0.77 -22.35
N CYS A 249 9.71 1.47 -22.06
CA CYS A 249 10.77 1.81 -23.03
C CYS A 249 11.39 0.56 -23.67
N LEU A 250 11.79 -0.43 -22.86
CA LEU A 250 12.46 -1.63 -23.35
C LEU A 250 11.53 -2.59 -24.12
N ARG A 251 10.23 -2.64 -23.79
CA ARG A 251 9.24 -3.38 -24.62
C ARG A 251 9.11 -2.78 -26.01
N ILE A 252 9.12 -1.46 -26.12
CA ILE A 252 9.12 -0.75 -27.41
C ILE A 252 10.41 -1.06 -28.19
N THR A 253 11.57 -1.05 -27.51
CA THR A 253 12.86 -1.41 -28.12
C THR A 253 12.85 -2.85 -28.66
N ALA A 254 12.37 -3.80 -27.86
CA ALA A 254 12.30 -5.21 -28.25
C ALA A 254 11.40 -5.43 -29.46
N ALA A 255 10.22 -4.78 -29.51
CA ALA A 255 9.30 -4.88 -30.64
C ALA A 255 9.91 -4.34 -31.94
N ASN A 256 10.66 -3.23 -31.86
CA ASN A 256 11.31 -2.63 -33.04
C ASN A 256 12.43 -3.51 -33.62
N GLN A 257 13.09 -4.35 -32.81
CA GLN A 257 14.10 -5.30 -33.29
C GLN A 257 13.49 -6.45 -34.11
N VAL A 258 12.23 -6.82 -33.85
CA VAL A 258 11.53 -7.90 -34.55
C VAL A 258 11.06 -7.44 -35.94
N GLU A 259 10.63 -6.18 -36.09
CA GLU A 259 10.21 -5.62 -37.38
C GLU A 259 11.38 -5.26 -38.31
N GLY A 260 12.51 -4.80 -37.76
CA GLY A 260 13.71 -4.46 -38.53
C GLY A 260 14.38 -5.64 -39.26
N GLY A 261 13.95 -6.88 -39.01
CA GLY A 261 14.38 -8.07 -39.74
C GLY A 261 13.66 -8.32 -41.08
N ASN A 262 12.60 -7.56 -41.39
CA ASN A 262 11.73 -7.81 -42.54
C ASN A 262 11.63 -6.66 -43.57
N ASP A 263 12.36 -5.55 -43.39
CA ASP A 263 12.27 -4.39 -44.31
C ASP A 263 13.64 -3.84 -44.72
N GLU A 264 14.44 -4.65 -45.44
CA GLU A 264 15.46 -4.12 -46.35
C GLU A 264 14.76 -3.55 -47.60
N GLY A 265 14.18 -2.35 -47.50
CA GLY A 265 13.36 -1.89 -48.63
C GLY A 265 12.75 -0.50 -48.62
N ARG A 266 13.22 0.50 -47.85
CA ARG A 266 12.78 1.88 -48.12
C ARG A 266 13.81 2.96 -47.75
N HIS A 267 14.47 3.47 -48.79
CA HIS A 267 15.23 4.71 -48.76
C HIS A 267 14.31 5.89 -48.41
N GLU A 268 14.69 6.68 -47.41
CA GLU A 268 14.24 8.07 -47.28
C GLU A 268 15.42 8.99 -47.69
N GLU A 269 15.16 9.81 -48.70
CA GLU A 269 16.05 10.87 -49.20
C GLU A 269 16.16 11.97 -48.15
N SER A 270 17.39 12.37 -47.84
CA SER A 270 17.70 13.55 -47.03
C SER A 270 17.68 14.79 -47.94
N ASP A 271 16.74 15.70 -47.71
CA ASP A 271 16.83 17.05 -48.25
C ASP A 271 17.73 17.89 -47.34
N GLU A 272 18.97 18.11 -47.79
CA GLU A 272 19.89 19.11 -47.25
C GLU A 272 19.48 20.49 -47.78
N ALA A 273 19.17 21.42 -46.87
CA ALA A 273 19.11 22.84 -47.18
C ALA A 273 20.24 23.55 -46.43
N GLU A 274 21.25 23.94 -47.20
CA GLU A 274 22.25 24.93 -46.83
C GLU A 274 21.58 26.32 -46.83
N ASP A 275 21.87 27.16 -45.84
CA ASP A 275 21.87 28.61 -46.00
C ASP A 275 22.88 29.22 -45.01
N GLU A 276 23.78 30.02 -45.59
CA GLU A 276 24.93 30.71 -44.99
C GLU A 276 24.52 32.05 -44.36
N ASP A 277 25.20 32.39 -43.25
CA ASP A 277 25.71 33.69 -42.76
C ASP A 277 24.88 34.99 -42.83
N GLU A 278 24.79 35.70 -41.69
CA GLU A 278 25.52 36.98 -41.45
C GLU A 278 25.13 37.60 -40.08
N ASP A 279 26.15 37.94 -39.29
CA ASP A 279 26.09 38.76 -38.07
C ASP A 279 25.88 40.25 -38.42
N GLU A 280 25.19 41.03 -37.58
CA GLU A 280 25.57 42.43 -37.26
C GLU A 280 24.79 42.95 -36.02
N ASP A 281 25.57 43.50 -35.09
CA ASP A 281 25.16 44.16 -33.84
C ASP A 281 24.47 45.53 -34.07
N GLU A 282 23.68 46.02 -33.11
CA GLU A 282 23.87 47.33 -32.44
C GLU A 282 22.71 47.68 -31.48
N ASP A 283 23.11 48.18 -30.30
CA ASP A 283 22.31 48.70 -29.19
C ASP A 283 21.56 50.00 -29.53
N GLU A 284 20.50 50.34 -28.77
CA GLU A 284 20.37 51.63 -28.06
C GLU A 284 19.05 51.71 -27.25
N ASP A 285 19.22 52.22 -26.02
CA ASP A 285 18.26 52.45 -24.95
C ASP A 285 17.24 53.58 -25.27
N GLU A 286 16.11 53.62 -24.56
CA GLU A 286 15.73 54.78 -23.72
C GLU A 286 14.41 54.54 -22.95
N ASP A 287 14.45 54.97 -21.69
CA ASP A 287 13.50 54.83 -20.60
C ASP A 287 12.19 55.63 -20.78
N GLU A 288 11.16 55.29 -20.00
CA GLU A 288 10.48 56.27 -19.13
C GLU A 288 9.58 55.56 -18.09
N ASP A 289 9.88 55.88 -16.83
CA ASP A 289 9.22 55.46 -15.59
C ASP A 289 7.78 55.97 -15.45
N GLU A 290 6.97 55.29 -14.63
CA GLU A 290 6.10 55.97 -13.65
C GLU A 290 5.72 54.97 -12.53
N ASP A 291 6.25 55.25 -11.34
CA ASP A 291 5.99 54.61 -10.05
C ASP A 291 4.54 54.82 -9.59
N GLU A 292 3.91 53.81 -8.98
CA GLU A 292 3.03 54.01 -7.81
C GLU A 292 3.22 52.83 -6.84
N ASP A 293 3.89 53.12 -5.72
CA ASP A 293 4.01 52.29 -4.52
C ASP A 293 2.64 52.16 -3.82
N GLU A 294 2.21 50.93 -3.53
CA GLU A 294 1.40 50.65 -2.34
C GLU A 294 1.98 49.44 -1.61
N ASP A 295 2.68 49.74 -0.52
CA ASP A 295 3.16 48.81 0.50
C ASP A 295 1.96 48.08 1.17
N GLU A 296 1.83 46.77 0.95
CA GLU A 296 1.21 45.88 1.93
C GLU A 296 2.15 44.69 2.16
N ASP A 297 2.81 44.73 3.33
CA ASP A 297 3.56 43.62 3.92
C ASP A 297 2.65 42.38 4.06
N GLU A 298 2.69 41.47 3.11
CA GLU A 298 2.25 40.08 3.30
C GLU A 298 3.49 39.18 3.29
N ASP A 299 3.89 38.75 4.48
CA ASP A 299 4.96 37.78 4.73
C ASP A 299 4.80 36.57 3.80
N GLU A 300 5.82 36.36 2.94
CA GLU A 300 5.97 35.19 2.09
C GLU A 300 6.20 33.93 2.95
N ASP A 301 5.11 33.31 3.41
CA ASP A 301 5.12 31.91 3.82
C ASP A 301 5.03 31.05 2.54
N GLU A 302 6.17 30.86 1.85
CA GLU A 302 6.34 29.76 0.90
C GLU A 302 6.38 28.43 1.68
N ASP A 303 5.19 28.01 2.12
CA ASP A 303 4.92 26.68 2.65
C ASP A 303 5.10 25.66 1.51
N GLU A 304 6.36 25.27 1.24
CA GLU A 304 6.66 23.93 0.73
C GLU A 304 6.45 22.91 1.86
N ASP A 305 5.20 22.85 2.33
CA ASP A 305 4.64 21.69 3.00
C ASP A 305 4.55 20.60 1.93
N GLU A 306 5.57 19.76 1.90
CA GLU A 306 5.35 18.36 1.60
C GLU A 306 4.46 17.82 2.73
N ASP A 307 3.15 17.96 2.55
CA ASP A 307 2.18 17.02 3.08
C ASP A 307 2.61 15.64 2.56
N GLU A 308 3.51 15.02 3.32
CA GLU A 308 3.55 13.57 3.42
C GLU A 308 2.23 13.17 4.09
N ASP A 309 1.16 13.21 3.29
CA ASP A 309 -0.05 12.43 3.50
C ASP A 309 0.40 10.97 3.49
N GLU A 310 0.89 10.54 4.65
CA GLU A 310 0.61 9.20 5.13
C GLU A 310 -0.88 9.14 5.44
N ASP A 311 -1.68 9.19 4.39
CA ASP A 311 -2.81 8.29 4.32
C ASP A 311 -2.18 6.90 4.37
N GLU A 312 -2.09 6.38 5.59
CA GLU A 312 -2.21 4.96 5.86
C GLU A 312 -3.61 4.54 5.35
N ASP A 313 -3.84 4.62 4.04
CA ASP A 313 -4.61 3.62 3.37
C ASP A 313 -3.73 2.37 3.47
N GLU A 314 -3.91 1.68 4.61
CA GLU A 314 -3.82 0.24 4.64
C GLU A 314 -4.73 -0.25 3.50
N ASP A 315 -4.19 -0.32 2.29
CA ASP A 315 -4.55 -1.38 1.38
C ASP A 315 -4.17 -2.65 2.12
N GLU A 316 -5.12 -3.09 2.96
CA GLU A 316 -5.20 -4.40 3.54
C GLU A 316 -4.72 -5.37 2.47
N ASP A 317 -3.68 -6.11 2.83
CA ASP A 317 -3.16 -7.29 2.16
C ASP A 317 -4.06 -7.75 1.00
N ALA A 318 -3.55 -7.68 -0.22
CA ALA A 318 -4.00 -8.60 -1.25
C ALA A 318 -3.65 -10.00 -0.75
N ASP A 319 -4.54 -10.56 0.07
CA ASP A 319 -4.58 -11.97 0.39
C ASP A 319 -4.45 -12.71 -0.94
N GLU A 320 -3.41 -13.53 -1.05
CA GLU A 320 -3.32 -14.58 -2.07
C GLU A 320 -4.45 -15.60 -1.79
N ASP A 321 -5.69 -15.21 -2.09
CA ASP A 321 -6.77 -16.14 -2.30
C ASP A 321 -6.57 -16.73 -3.70
N GLU A 322 -6.03 -17.95 -3.72
CA GLU A 322 -6.11 -18.86 -4.87
C GLU A 322 -7.60 -19.19 -5.14
N ASP A 323 -8.34 -18.25 -5.69
CA ASP A 323 -9.68 -18.48 -6.22
C ASP A 323 -9.58 -18.73 -7.73
N ALA A 324 -10.03 -19.92 -8.10
CA ALA A 324 -10.05 -20.43 -9.46
C ALA A 324 -10.86 -19.51 -10.37
N ASP A 325 -10.22 -19.03 -11.43
CA ASP A 325 -10.84 -18.35 -12.56
C ASP A 325 -12.04 -19.17 -13.08
N GLU A 326 -13.25 -18.68 -12.86
CA GLU A 326 -14.37 -18.98 -13.75
C GLU A 326 -14.31 -17.96 -14.87
N ASP A 327 -13.69 -18.38 -15.98
CA ASP A 327 -13.64 -17.65 -17.25
C ASP A 327 -15.07 -17.24 -17.66
N GLU A 328 -15.43 -15.96 -17.49
CA GLU A 328 -16.49 -15.35 -18.27
C GLU A 328 -15.94 -15.07 -19.67
N ASP A 329 -16.11 -16.05 -20.56
CA ASP A 329 -15.98 -15.90 -22.03
C ASP A 329 -16.87 -14.74 -22.53
N ASP A 330 -16.35 -13.51 -22.55
CA ASP A 330 -16.85 -12.42 -23.41
C ASP A 330 -16.15 -12.58 -24.77
N SER A 331 -16.50 -13.66 -25.48
CA SER A 331 -16.03 -13.92 -26.84
C SER A 331 -16.82 -13.10 -27.86
N ASP A 332 -16.08 -12.55 -28.82
CA ASP A 332 -16.49 -12.07 -30.16
C ASP A 332 -16.78 -10.56 -30.31
N GLU A 333 -15.75 -9.72 -30.14
CA GLU A 333 -15.55 -8.58 -31.06
C GLU A 333 -14.78 -9.08 -32.29
N GLU A 334 -15.48 -9.65 -33.28
CA GLU A 334 -14.95 -9.78 -34.65
C GLU A 334 -14.90 -8.38 -35.29
N SER A 335 -13.84 -7.64 -35.04
CA SER A 335 -13.40 -6.57 -35.94
C SER A 335 -12.26 -7.08 -36.82
N SER A 336 -12.46 -6.91 -38.13
CA SER A 336 -11.56 -7.25 -39.24
C SER A 336 -10.08 -7.47 -38.89
N ALA A 337 -9.58 -8.63 -39.30
CA ALA A 337 -8.19 -9.07 -39.29
C ALA A 337 -7.22 -8.12 -40.02
N GLU A 338 -6.81 -7.04 -39.36
CA GLU A 338 -5.48 -6.46 -39.49
C GLU A 338 -4.72 -6.84 -38.21
N GLU A 339 -3.47 -7.28 -38.34
CA GLU A 339 -2.61 -7.73 -37.24
C GLU A 339 -2.56 -6.68 -36.13
N ASP A 340 -3.30 -6.90 -35.04
CA ASP A 340 -3.52 -5.89 -34.02
C ASP A 340 -2.36 -5.89 -33.01
N ASP A 341 -1.22 -5.31 -33.41
CA ASP A 341 -0.03 -5.17 -32.58
C ASP A 341 -0.37 -4.46 -31.25
N PRO A 342 -0.23 -5.15 -30.09
CA PRO A 342 -0.54 -4.59 -28.78
C PRO A 342 0.27 -3.33 -28.43
N LEU A 343 1.44 -3.14 -29.03
CA LEU A 343 2.34 -2.01 -28.80
C LEU A 343 2.19 -0.88 -29.84
N SER A 344 1.26 -0.97 -30.80
CA SER A 344 1.18 -0.04 -31.93
C SER A 344 1.06 1.42 -31.49
N ASP A 345 0.16 1.71 -30.54
CA ASP A 345 -0.03 3.06 -30.01
C ASP A 345 1.17 3.53 -29.18
N ALA A 346 1.79 2.64 -28.42
CA ALA A 346 2.99 2.94 -27.64
C ALA A 346 4.15 3.36 -28.56
N ARG A 347 4.37 2.63 -29.66
CA ARG A 347 5.42 2.92 -30.66
C ARG A 347 5.18 4.21 -31.42
N LYS A 348 3.92 4.55 -31.71
CA LYS A 348 3.55 5.81 -32.38
C LYS A 348 3.75 7.04 -31.50
N LEU A 349 3.52 6.93 -30.19
CA LEU A 349 3.59 8.06 -29.27
C LEU A 349 4.96 8.21 -28.60
N PHE A 350 5.75 7.15 -28.53
CA PHE A 350 7.09 7.18 -27.94
C PHE A 350 8.12 7.71 -28.94
N ILE A 351 8.44 8.99 -28.85
CA ILE A 351 9.35 9.68 -29.77
C ILE A 351 10.78 9.62 -29.23
N TRP A 352 11.63 8.86 -29.91
CA TRP A 352 13.07 8.79 -29.62
C TRP A 352 13.78 10.09 -30.02
N GLN A 353 14.71 10.57 -29.19
CA GLN A 353 15.51 11.77 -29.43
C GLN A 353 17.00 11.46 -29.30
N GLY A 354 17.83 12.03 -30.18
CA GLY A 354 19.27 11.82 -30.18
C GLY A 354 19.65 10.34 -30.10
N ASP A 355 20.56 10.00 -29.18
CA ASP A 355 21.08 8.63 -29.02
C ASP A 355 20.18 7.71 -28.15
N GLN A 356 19.00 8.16 -27.70
CA GLN A 356 18.15 7.40 -26.77
C GLN A 356 17.81 6.00 -27.28
N LYS A 357 17.48 5.86 -28.58
CA LYS A 357 17.14 4.55 -29.18
C LYS A 357 18.32 3.59 -29.14
N LYS A 358 19.49 4.09 -29.53
CA LYS A 358 20.75 3.34 -29.51
C LYS A 358 21.11 2.90 -28.08
N LEU A 359 21.04 3.80 -27.11
CA LEU A 359 21.29 3.48 -25.69
C LEU A 359 20.31 2.42 -25.16
N ALA A 360 19.04 2.48 -25.57
CA ALA A 360 18.05 1.47 -25.18
C ALA A 360 18.35 0.10 -25.80
N GLU A 361 18.80 0.05 -27.05
CA GLU A 361 19.26 -1.19 -27.71
C GLU A 361 20.51 -1.76 -27.04
N GLU A 362 21.49 -0.92 -26.71
CA GLU A 362 22.71 -1.32 -26.00
C GLU A 362 22.45 -1.79 -24.56
N MET A 363 21.45 -1.21 -23.89
CA MET A 363 20.93 -1.68 -22.61
C MET A 363 20.22 -3.02 -22.77
N TRP A 364 19.34 -3.17 -23.76
CA TRP A 364 18.65 -4.44 -24.02
C TRP A 364 19.63 -5.60 -24.24
N GLN A 365 20.69 -5.35 -25.00
CA GLN A 365 21.75 -6.34 -25.24
C GLN A 365 22.59 -6.65 -24.00
N SER A 366 22.82 -5.68 -23.10
CA SER A 366 23.58 -5.91 -21.88
C SER A 366 22.82 -6.74 -20.84
N LEU A 367 21.49 -6.72 -20.86
CA LEU A 367 20.64 -7.52 -19.95
C LEU A 367 20.82 -9.04 -20.13
N ALA A 368 21.32 -9.49 -21.28
CA ALA A 368 21.63 -10.90 -21.53
C ALA A 368 23.00 -11.32 -20.97
N GLN A 369 23.82 -10.38 -20.49
CA GLN A 369 25.15 -10.61 -19.96
C GLN A 369 25.11 -10.70 -18.44
N ASP A 370 26.10 -11.36 -17.83
CA ASP A 370 26.23 -11.49 -16.37
C ASP A 370 27.25 -10.47 -15.83
N ASP A 371 26.93 -9.19 -16.02
CA ASP A 371 27.75 -8.05 -15.57
C ASP A 371 26.85 -6.92 -15.04
N GLU A 372 26.54 -6.99 -13.74
CA GLU A 372 25.64 -6.02 -13.09
C GLU A 372 26.23 -4.60 -13.04
N GLU A 373 27.55 -4.46 -12.94
CA GLU A 373 28.21 -3.16 -12.86
C GLU A 373 28.09 -2.42 -14.19
N MET A 374 28.41 -3.10 -15.30
CA MET A 374 28.21 -2.57 -16.65
C MET A 374 26.73 -2.27 -16.93
N GLN A 375 25.82 -3.14 -16.48
CA GLN A 375 24.37 -2.92 -16.64
C GLN A 375 23.90 -1.66 -15.90
N VAL A 376 24.38 -1.41 -14.68
CA VAL A 376 24.05 -0.20 -13.92
C VAL A 376 24.58 1.05 -14.62
N GLU A 377 25.81 1.01 -15.16
CA GLU A 377 26.37 2.13 -15.91
C GLU A 377 25.54 2.46 -17.17
N LYS A 378 25.22 1.44 -17.98
CA LYS A 378 24.36 1.61 -19.17
C LYS A 378 22.96 2.08 -18.82
N MET A 379 22.39 1.62 -17.72
CA MET A 379 21.08 2.06 -17.24
C MET A 379 21.11 3.55 -16.84
N LEU A 380 22.16 3.98 -16.13
CA LEU A 380 22.34 5.39 -15.77
C LEU A 380 22.55 6.27 -17.00
N GLU A 381 23.28 5.80 -18.01
CA GLU A 381 23.46 6.51 -19.28
C GLU A 381 22.13 6.66 -20.04
N LEU A 382 21.37 5.56 -20.16
CA LEU A 382 20.03 5.55 -20.76
C LEU A 382 19.08 6.51 -20.03
N LEU A 383 18.98 6.42 -18.70
CA LEU A 383 18.11 7.30 -17.92
C LEU A 383 18.56 8.77 -18.01
N SER A 384 19.87 9.03 -18.00
CA SER A 384 20.42 10.38 -18.17
C SER A 384 20.03 10.99 -19.51
N SER A 385 19.96 10.19 -20.58
CA SER A 385 19.53 10.66 -21.90
C SER A 385 18.07 11.12 -21.97
N PHE A 386 17.20 10.59 -21.08
CA PHE A 386 15.81 11.04 -20.94
C PHE A 386 15.67 12.23 -19.98
N ILE A 387 16.52 12.29 -18.94
CA ILE A 387 16.49 13.36 -17.93
C ILE A 387 17.04 14.67 -18.49
N PHE A 388 18.20 14.62 -19.17
CA PHE A 388 18.90 15.80 -19.68
C PHE A 388 18.50 16.13 -21.11
N GLN A 389 17.20 16.30 -21.33
CA GLN A 389 16.58 16.66 -22.60
C GLN A 389 15.96 18.05 -22.54
N THR A 390 16.06 18.81 -23.64
CA THR A 390 15.27 20.03 -23.86
C THR A 390 14.03 19.67 -24.68
N VAL A 391 12.84 20.07 -24.23
CA VAL A 391 11.55 19.76 -24.89
C VAL A 391 10.90 20.98 -25.55
N GLY A 392 11.33 22.19 -25.20
CA GLY A 392 10.74 23.44 -25.70
C GLY A 392 9.22 23.46 -25.51
N ASP A 393 8.49 23.91 -26.55
CA ASP A 393 7.03 24.00 -26.54
C ASP A 393 6.30 22.67 -26.80
N ARG A 394 7.04 21.57 -26.98
CA ARG A 394 6.48 20.25 -27.29
C ARG A 394 6.82 19.27 -26.17
N PRO A 395 6.16 19.35 -25.00
CA PRO A 395 6.51 18.52 -23.84
C PRO A 395 6.50 17.02 -24.16
N PHE A 396 5.52 16.55 -24.95
CA PHE A 396 5.40 15.14 -25.35
C PHE A 396 6.43 14.66 -26.38
N SER A 397 7.33 15.53 -26.85
CA SER A 397 8.54 15.09 -27.55
C SER A 397 9.53 14.38 -26.62
N SER A 398 9.37 14.52 -25.30
CA SER A 398 10.08 13.72 -24.32
C SER A 398 9.35 12.41 -24.04
N PRO A 399 10.03 11.27 -24.16
CA PRO A 399 9.54 9.98 -23.69
C PRO A 399 9.09 9.99 -22.23
N LEU A 400 9.79 10.73 -21.37
CA LEU A 400 9.47 10.81 -19.95
C LEU A 400 8.16 11.57 -19.72
N ALA A 401 7.95 12.70 -20.42
CA ALA A 401 6.70 13.46 -20.34
C ALA A 401 5.51 12.70 -20.95
N HIS A 402 5.71 11.98 -22.06
CA HIS A 402 4.70 11.06 -22.59
C HIS A 402 4.37 9.96 -21.57
N PHE A 403 5.38 9.39 -20.92
CA PHE A 403 5.17 8.35 -19.93
C PHE A 403 4.37 8.83 -18.71
N LEU A 404 4.46 10.10 -18.31
CA LEU A 404 3.58 10.68 -17.29
C LEU A 404 2.11 10.63 -17.73
N ALA A 405 1.80 10.85 -19.02
CA ALA A 405 0.44 10.68 -19.52
C ALA A 405 -0.02 9.22 -19.41
N VAL A 406 0.87 8.25 -19.72
CA VAL A 406 0.56 6.82 -19.59
C VAL A 406 0.35 6.43 -18.12
N LEU A 407 1.18 6.93 -17.20
CA LEU A 407 1.04 6.70 -15.76
C LEU A 407 -0.26 7.26 -15.18
N SER A 408 -0.85 8.27 -15.83
CA SER A 408 -2.13 8.83 -15.42
C SER A 408 -3.33 7.92 -15.68
N ILE A 409 -3.16 6.85 -16.45
CA ILE A 409 -4.25 5.92 -16.76
C ILE A 409 -4.52 5.05 -15.52
N ASP A 410 -5.75 5.12 -15.02
CA ASP A 410 -6.31 4.21 -14.03
C ASP A 410 -7.05 3.08 -14.77
N GLU A 411 -6.43 1.90 -14.81
CA GLU A 411 -6.92 0.75 -15.57
C GLU A 411 -8.21 0.17 -14.99
N GLU A 412 -8.33 0.14 -13.67
CA GLU A 412 -9.50 -0.39 -12.96
C GLU A 412 -10.71 0.51 -13.19
N MET A 413 -10.53 1.82 -13.00
CA MET A 413 -11.60 2.80 -13.17
C MET A 413 -11.79 3.22 -14.64
N ASN A 414 -10.93 2.75 -15.54
CA ASN A 414 -10.88 3.07 -16.97
C ASN A 414 -10.97 4.60 -17.24
N ARG A 415 -10.20 5.39 -16.48
CA ARG A 415 -10.20 6.87 -16.53
C ARG A 415 -8.79 7.43 -16.35
N LEU A 416 -8.62 8.73 -16.64
CA LEU A 416 -7.40 9.44 -16.27
C LEU A 416 -7.48 9.90 -14.81
N ARG A 417 -6.36 9.83 -14.09
CA ARG A 417 -6.22 10.29 -12.70
C ARG A 417 -6.42 11.80 -12.59
N THR A 418 -7.16 12.19 -11.56
CA THR A 418 -7.34 13.58 -11.14
C THR A 418 -6.09 14.09 -10.41
N ALA A 419 -6.00 15.40 -10.19
CA ALA A 419 -4.81 16.05 -9.62
C ALA A 419 -4.44 15.51 -8.22
N ASP A 420 -5.42 15.35 -7.34
CA ASP A 420 -5.30 14.76 -5.99
C ASP A 420 -4.75 13.34 -6.05
N ASN A 421 -5.22 12.53 -7.00
CA ASN A 421 -4.81 11.13 -7.17
C ASN A 421 -3.54 10.97 -8.03
N TYR A 422 -2.81 12.06 -8.31
CA TYR A 422 -1.60 12.03 -9.15
C TYR A 422 -0.40 12.79 -8.55
N SER A 423 -0.62 13.69 -7.59
CA SER A 423 0.42 14.50 -6.95
C SER A 423 1.56 13.66 -6.35
N TYR A 424 1.23 12.59 -5.62
CA TYR A 424 2.20 11.68 -5.01
C TYR A 424 3.02 10.88 -6.04
N ILE A 425 2.45 10.59 -7.21
CA ILE A 425 3.16 9.94 -8.33
C ILE A 425 4.22 10.91 -8.86
N LEU A 426 3.84 12.16 -9.11
CA LEU A 426 4.77 13.20 -9.57
C LEU A 426 5.90 13.45 -8.56
N ALA A 427 5.58 13.56 -7.26
CA ALA A 427 6.59 13.72 -6.22
C ALA A 427 7.61 12.57 -6.24
N GLY A 428 7.13 11.34 -6.42
CA GLY A 428 8.00 10.17 -6.53
C GLY A 428 8.92 10.20 -7.76
N VAL A 429 8.39 10.54 -8.94
CA VAL A 429 9.19 10.62 -10.17
C VAL A 429 10.20 11.78 -10.08
N VAL A 430 9.80 12.95 -9.56
CA VAL A 430 10.68 14.11 -9.31
C VAL A 430 11.86 13.73 -8.41
N TYR A 431 11.59 13.02 -7.32
CA TYR A 431 12.63 12.51 -6.41
C TYR A 431 13.62 11.60 -7.13
N CYS A 432 13.10 10.59 -7.85
CA CYS A 432 13.92 9.64 -8.58
C CYS A 432 14.77 10.30 -9.66
N VAL A 433 14.20 11.24 -10.42
CA VAL A 433 14.89 11.98 -11.49
C VAL A 433 16.02 12.84 -10.92
N ARG A 434 15.82 13.50 -9.78
CA ARG A 434 16.90 14.23 -9.09
C ARG A 434 18.01 13.30 -8.61
N ALA A 435 17.66 12.17 -7.98
CA ALA A 435 18.64 11.21 -7.48
C ALA A 435 19.48 10.59 -8.60
N LEU A 436 18.83 10.12 -9.67
CA LEU A 436 19.50 9.57 -10.85
C LEU A 436 20.30 10.65 -11.60
N GLY A 437 19.72 11.84 -11.75
CA GLY A 437 20.36 12.96 -12.42
C GLY A 437 21.65 13.41 -11.73
N VAL A 438 21.66 13.50 -10.40
CA VAL A 438 22.90 13.84 -9.68
C VAL A 438 23.93 12.72 -9.76
N GLU A 439 23.53 11.45 -9.76
CA GLU A 439 24.48 10.34 -9.95
C GLU A 439 25.08 10.34 -11.35
N GLY A 440 24.32 10.73 -12.38
CA GLY A 440 24.84 10.92 -13.74
C GLY A 440 25.77 12.13 -13.91
N LEU A 441 25.60 13.19 -13.11
CA LEU A 441 26.42 14.41 -13.18
C LEU A 441 27.64 14.38 -12.26
N LEU A 442 27.47 13.80 -11.07
CA LEU A 442 28.43 13.68 -9.99
C LEU A 442 28.40 12.25 -9.44
N PRO A 443 28.98 11.27 -10.16
CA PRO A 443 28.96 9.87 -9.75
C PRO A 443 29.57 9.68 -8.36
N SER A 444 28.95 8.85 -7.52
CA SER A 444 29.46 8.58 -6.17
C SER A 444 30.81 7.88 -6.17
N ALA A 445 31.07 7.06 -7.19
CA ALA A 445 32.32 6.32 -7.36
C ALA A 445 33.54 7.22 -7.62
N GLN A 446 33.32 8.46 -8.09
CA GLN A 446 34.38 9.40 -8.48
C GLN A 446 34.45 10.60 -7.53
N ARG A 447 33.90 10.50 -6.32
CA ARG A 447 33.72 11.64 -5.40
C ARG A 447 35.05 12.31 -5.03
N ASP A 448 36.11 11.53 -4.86
CA ASP A 448 37.46 12.03 -4.50
C ASP A 448 38.15 12.80 -5.64
N GLU A 449 37.71 12.59 -6.88
CA GLU A 449 38.27 13.23 -8.07
C GLU A 449 37.51 14.51 -8.47
N GLN A 450 36.35 14.77 -7.84
CA GLN A 450 35.47 15.89 -8.15
C GLN A 450 35.92 17.17 -7.43
N GLY A 451 36.01 18.27 -8.18
CA GLY A 451 36.38 19.58 -7.66
C GLY A 451 35.48 20.71 -8.13
N GLU A 452 36.07 21.88 -8.32
CA GLU A 452 35.36 23.10 -8.73
C GLU A 452 34.68 22.96 -10.10
N THR A 453 35.35 22.28 -11.04
CA THR A 453 34.89 22.13 -12.42
C THR A 453 33.61 21.31 -12.49
N GLU A 454 33.58 20.17 -11.79
CA GLU A 454 32.42 19.28 -11.71
C GLU A 454 31.27 19.97 -10.99
N ARG A 455 31.56 20.74 -9.94
CA ARG A 455 30.54 21.54 -9.24
C ARG A 455 29.91 22.59 -10.14
N LYS A 456 30.70 23.34 -10.91
CA LYS A 456 30.18 24.32 -11.89
C LYS A 456 29.37 23.66 -13.00
N ARG A 457 29.83 22.50 -13.48
CA ARG A 457 29.08 21.69 -14.47
C ARG A 457 27.74 21.23 -13.89
N PHE A 458 27.72 20.76 -12.65
CA PHE A 458 26.50 20.38 -11.94
C PHE A 458 25.52 21.55 -11.84
N LEU A 459 25.95 22.71 -11.35
CA LEU A 459 25.06 23.87 -11.20
C LEU A 459 24.44 24.29 -12.53
N ARG A 460 25.24 24.36 -13.61
CA ARG A 460 24.74 24.66 -14.95
C ARG A 460 23.73 23.62 -15.43
N LYS A 461 24.08 22.33 -15.39
CA LYS A 461 23.18 21.25 -15.81
C LYS A 461 21.91 21.17 -14.95
N ARG A 462 22.00 21.43 -13.65
CA ARG A 462 20.85 21.51 -12.75
C ARG A 462 19.92 22.65 -13.14
N ARG A 463 20.46 23.84 -13.40
CA ARG A 463 19.67 25.01 -13.85
C ARG A 463 18.98 24.75 -15.19
N ASP A 464 19.68 24.13 -16.12
CA ASP A 464 19.22 23.92 -17.49
C ASP A 464 18.27 22.71 -17.63
N PHE A 465 18.26 21.76 -16.69
CA PHE A 465 17.50 20.50 -16.84
C PHE A 465 16.79 19.97 -15.58
N LEU A 466 17.14 20.42 -14.38
CA LEU A 466 16.59 19.86 -13.12
C LEU A 466 15.80 20.88 -12.27
N ALA A 467 15.69 22.12 -12.76
CA ALA A 467 14.93 23.20 -12.13
C ALA A 467 13.65 23.51 -12.92
N ASP A 468 12.71 24.20 -12.31
CA ASP A 468 11.51 24.69 -12.99
C ASP A 468 11.86 25.78 -14.03
N GLY A 469 10.94 26.05 -14.96
CA GLY A 469 11.11 26.94 -16.10
C GLY A 469 12.13 26.49 -17.14
N SER A 470 12.80 25.34 -16.97
CA SER A 470 13.95 24.91 -17.77
C SER A 470 13.65 24.35 -19.16
N TYR A 471 12.39 24.34 -19.60
CA TYR A 471 11.98 23.68 -20.85
C TYR A 471 12.52 22.24 -20.96
N SER A 472 12.59 21.55 -19.82
CA SER A 472 13.03 20.16 -19.69
C SER A 472 11.88 19.29 -19.16
N PRO A 473 11.98 17.95 -19.27
CA PRO A 473 11.01 17.05 -18.66
C PRO A 473 10.85 17.31 -17.16
N MET A 474 11.93 17.65 -16.46
CA MET A 474 11.87 17.99 -15.04
C MET A 474 11.03 19.23 -14.76
N SER A 475 11.16 20.28 -15.58
CA SER A 475 10.32 21.47 -15.43
C SER A 475 8.84 21.13 -15.65
N THR A 476 8.51 20.27 -16.62
CA THR A 476 7.14 19.78 -16.77
C THR A 476 6.66 19.06 -15.51
N MET A 477 7.48 18.15 -14.94
CA MET A 477 7.14 17.42 -13.72
C MET A 477 6.95 18.34 -12.51
N ILE A 478 7.86 19.29 -12.28
CA ILE A 478 7.76 20.25 -11.18
C ILE A 478 6.52 21.14 -11.34
N SER A 479 6.28 21.67 -12.53
CA SER A 479 5.12 22.53 -12.80
C SER A 479 3.80 21.78 -12.58
N LEU A 480 3.70 20.54 -13.05
CA LEU A 480 2.53 19.70 -12.80
C LEU A 480 2.37 19.34 -11.32
N LEU A 481 3.48 19.08 -10.61
CA LEU A 481 3.46 18.77 -9.19
C LEU A 481 2.93 19.96 -8.38
N ALA A 482 3.48 21.16 -8.59
CA ALA A 482 3.05 22.38 -7.94
C ALA A 482 1.56 22.67 -8.21
N TYR A 483 1.12 22.53 -9.46
CA TYR A 483 -0.27 22.73 -9.83
C TYR A 483 -1.20 21.69 -9.19
N SER A 484 -0.79 20.41 -9.17
CA SER A 484 -1.58 19.34 -8.53
C SER A 484 -1.74 19.54 -7.03
N LYS A 485 -0.67 19.98 -6.34
CA LYS A 485 -0.70 20.33 -4.91
C LYS A 485 -1.64 21.51 -4.64
N SER A 486 -1.56 22.56 -5.46
CA SER A 486 -2.47 23.71 -5.35
C SER A 486 -3.94 23.28 -5.50
N ILE A 487 -4.25 22.36 -6.41
CA ILE A 487 -5.60 21.81 -6.53
C ILE A 487 -5.97 20.99 -5.30
N ALA A 488 -5.10 20.08 -4.83
CA ALA A 488 -5.36 19.22 -3.68
C ALA A 488 -5.65 20.03 -2.41
N LEU A 489 -4.82 21.04 -2.11
CA LEU A 489 -5.00 21.96 -0.98
C LEU A 489 -6.35 22.70 -1.02
N ASN A 490 -6.81 23.04 -2.22
CA ASN A 490 -8.07 23.76 -2.42
C ASN A 490 -9.29 22.84 -2.62
N THR A 491 -9.10 21.53 -2.74
CA THR A 491 -10.17 20.56 -2.95
C THR A 491 -10.65 20.03 -1.61
N SER A 492 -11.90 20.33 -1.25
CA SER A 492 -12.51 19.76 -0.05
C SER A 492 -12.78 18.26 -0.26
N ASN A 493 -12.32 17.40 0.66
CA ASN A 493 -12.52 15.94 0.62
C ASN A 493 -14.01 15.58 0.42
N ALA A 494 -14.39 15.33 -0.83
CA ALA A 494 -15.76 15.05 -1.20
C ALA A 494 -16.04 13.55 -1.11
N GLY A 495 -16.65 13.13 0.01
CA GLY A 495 -17.47 11.91 0.04
C GLY A 495 -16.80 10.61 0.49
N SER A 496 -15.54 10.62 0.96
CA SER A 496 -14.92 9.42 1.56
C SER A 496 -15.56 9.06 2.91
N VAL A 497 -16.09 10.05 3.63
CA VAL A 497 -16.65 9.88 4.98
C VAL A 497 -18.09 10.42 5.04
N GLN A 498 -19.04 9.56 5.41
CA GLN A 498 -20.45 9.94 5.58
C GLN A 498 -21.03 9.42 6.90
N TRP A 499 -21.65 10.30 7.68
CA TRP A 499 -22.40 9.91 8.87
C TRP A 499 -23.85 9.56 8.53
N SER A 500 -24.40 8.52 9.18
CA SER A 500 -25.85 8.34 9.25
C SER A 500 -26.50 9.53 9.95
N LEU A 501 -27.77 9.83 9.62
CA LEU A 501 -28.52 10.94 10.21
C LEU A 501 -28.59 10.89 11.76
N ASP A 502 -28.48 9.70 12.34
CA ASP A 502 -28.49 9.51 13.79
C ASP A 502 -27.09 9.43 14.42
N HIS A 503 -26.03 9.64 13.63
CA HIS A 503 -24.62 9.57 14.01
C HIS A 503 -24.19 8.24 14.64
N LYS A 504 -24.91 7.13 14.37
CA LYS A 504 -24.58 5.79 14.90
C LYS A 504 -23.72 4.96 13.95
N ILE A 505 -23.68 5.31 12.67
CA ILE A 505 -22.91 4.62 11.65
C ILE A 505 -22.08 5.66 10.90
N LEU A 506 -20.78 5.43 10.83
CA LEU A 506 -19.85 6.14 9.97
C LEU A 506 -19.61 5.27 8.73
N HIS A 507 -19.85 5.78 7.53
CA HIS A 507 -19.46 5.11 6.29
C HIS A 507 -18.12 5.67 5.86
N LEU A 508 -17.13 4.79 5.68
CA LEU A 508 -15.81 5.10 5.15
C LEU A 508 -15.66 4.34 3.84
N HIS A 509 -15.55 5.05 2.71
CA HIS A 509 -15.57 4.46 1.35
C HIS A 509 -16.76 3.50 1.15
N GLY A 510 -17.95 3.89 1.64
CA GLY A 510 -19.16 3.07 1.61
C GLY A 510 -19.21 1.92 2.63
N ARG A 511 -18.11 1.57 3.31
CA ARG A 511 -18.07 0.53 4.34
C ARG A 511 -18.65 1.05 5.68
N PRO A 512 -19.68 0.40 6.25
CA PRO A 512 -20.34 0.89 7.47
C PRO A 512 -19.61 0.50 8.77
N ILE A 513 -19.15 1.49 9.52
CA ILE A 513 -18.58 1.38 10.86
C ILE A 513 -19.64 1.72 11.90
N VAL A 514 -20.15 0.70 12.59
CA VAL A 514 -21.16 0.86 13.66
C VAL A 514 -20.48 1.33 14.95
N ILE A 515 -20.73 2.57 15.36
CA ILE A 515 -20.05 3.21 16.50
C ILE A 515 -20.23 2.42 17.80
N GLU A 516 -21.40 1.85 18.04
CA GLU A 516 -21.63 1.04 19.26
C GLU A 516 -20.71 -0.20 19.31
N ARG A 517 -20.46 -0.84 18.16
CA ARG A 517 -19.55 -1.99 18.07
C ARG A 517 -18.10 -1.55 18.31
N PHE A 518 -17.70 -0.43 17.73
CA PHE A 518 -16.37 0.16 17.96
C PHE A 518 -16.14 0.48 19.45
N GLN A 519 -17.09 1.16 20.10
CA GLN A 519 -17.03 1.45 21.53
C GLN A 519 -17.01 0.18 22.40
N ARG A 520 -17.75 -0.85 22.00
CA ARG A 520 -17.78 -2.14 22.71
C ARG A 520 -16.44 -2.85 22.60
N MET A 521 -15.86 -2.90 21.42
CA MET A 521 -14.51 -3.45 21.17
C MET A 521 -13.49 -2.79 22.11
N VAL A 522 -13.41 -1.45 22.15
CA VAL A 522 -12.48 -0.73 23.05
C VAL A 522 -12.70 -1.12 24.51
N ARG A 523 -13.95 -1.14 24.99
CA ARG A 523 -14.25 -1.54 26.39
C ARG A 523 -13.87 -2.98 26.68
N ASP A 524 -14.05 -3.90 25.73
CA ASP A 524 -13.77 -5.31 25.93
C ASP A 524 -12.27 -5.59 25.89
N VAL A 525 -11.50 -4.87 25.07
CA VAL A 525 -10.03 -4.94 25.10
C VAL A 525 -9.47 -4.42 26.42
N VAL A 526 -10.01 -3.32 27.00
CA VAL A 526 -9.60 -2.85 28.34
C VAL A 526 -9.88 -3.90 29.42
N LYS A 527 -11.04 -4.57 29.38
CA LYS A 527 -11.36 -5.66 30.34
C LYS A 527 -10.43 -6.85 30.16
N GLU A 528 -10.09 -7.20 28.93
CA GLU A 528 -9.18 -8.30 28.63
C GLU A 528 -7.76 -7.96 29.11
N ALA A 529 -7.28 -6.74 28.90
CA ALA A 529 -6.00 -6.27 29.44
C ALA A 529 -5.96 -6.37 30.97
N GLU A 530 -7.04 -5.98 31.67
CA GLU A 530 -7.16 -6.18 33.12
C GLU A 530 -7.15 -7.65 33.53
N ARG A 531 -7.89 -8.50 32.82
CA ARG A 531 -7.92 -9.94 33.10
C ARG A 531 -6.51 -10.53 32.96
N VAL A 532 -5.83 -10.27 31.85
CA VAL A 532 -4.48 -10.76 31.60
C VAL A 532 -3.50 -10.24 32.66
N LEU A 533 -3.51 -8.93 32.95
CA LEU A 533 -2.61 -8.35 33.96
C LEU A 533 -2.79 -9.01 35.33
N TRP A 534 -4.03 -9.01 35.85
CA TRP A 534 -4.28 -9.45 37.20
C TRP A 534 -4.21 -10.97 37.33
N GLU A 535 -4.88 -11.72 36.47
CA GLU A 535 -5.04 -13.17 36.63
C GLU A 535 -3.83 -13.94 36.07
N GLU A 536 -3.30 -13.52 34.93
CA GLU A 536 -2.26 -14.29 34.23
C GLU A 536 -0.83 -13.82 34.55
N LEU A 537 -0.61 -12.52 34.72
CA LEU A 537 0.72 -11.98 35.00
C LEU A 537 0.99 -11.89 36.50
N MET A 538 0.02 -11.40 37.28
CA MET A 538 0.17 -11.18 38.72
C MET A 538 -0.42 -12.31 39.58
N TRP A 539 -1.00 -13.35 38.96
CA TRP A 539 -1.68 -14.49 39.61
C TRP A 539 -2.67 -14.07 40.70
N THR A 540 -3.42 -13.01 40.48
CA THR A 540 -4.23 -12.32 41.48
C THR A 540 -5.70 -12.33 41.10
N GLY A 541 -6.51 -13.00 41.94
CA GLY A 541 -7.96 -13.00 41.80
C GLY A 541 -8.60 -11.65 42.19
N PRO A 542 -9.92 -11.50 41.99
CA PRO A 542 -10.62 -10.22 42.18
C PRO A 542 -10.40 -9.55 43.53
N GLU A 543 -10.34 -10.31 44.63
CA GLU A 543 -10.18 -9.77 45.99
C GLU A 543 -8.78 -9.23 46.29
N GLY A 544 -7.77 -9.64 45.53
CA GLY A 544 -6.39 -9.18 45.70
C GLY A 544 -6.02 -7.99 44.81
N ARG A 545 -6.93 -7.51 43.95
CA ARG A 545 -6.67 -6.38 43.06
C ARG A 545 -6.60 -5.08 43.85
N PHE A 546 -5.72 -4.17 43.43
CA PHE A 546 -5.53 -2.88 44.07
C PHE A 546 -5.41 -1.77 43.03
N ALA A 547 -5.59 -0.52 43.47
CA ALA A 547 -5.35 0.66 42.67
C ALA A 547 -4.16 1.44 43.23
N VAL A 548 -3.28 1.91 42.36
CA VAL A 548 -2.20 2.82 42.74
C VAL A 548 -2.81 4.21 42.94
N PRO A 549 -2.52 4.90 44.07
CA PRO A 549 -3.03 6.25 44.31
C PRO A 549 -2.31 7.27 43.42
N LEU A 550 -2.69 7.34 42.14
CA LEU A 550 -2.02 8.17 41.13
C LEU A 550 -1.89 9.63 41.55
N GLY A 551 -2.88 10.20 42.25
CA GLY A 551 -2.82 11.57 42.75
C GLY A 551 -1.76 11.83 43.84
N LYS A 552 -1.08 10.79 44.32
CA LYS A 552 0.07 10.89 45.24
C LYS A 552 1.40 10.59 44.55
N ILE A 553 1.39 10.19 43.28
CA ILE A 553 2.63 9.97 42.53
C ILE A 553 3.21 11.34 42.20
N GLU A 554 4.45 11.55 42.62
CA GLU A 554 5.22 12.70 42.22
C GLU A 554 6.14 12.32 41.05
N ASP A 555 5.94 12.98 39.91
CA ASP A 555 6.75 12.80 38.71
C ASP A 555 7.18 14.15 38.15
N ASP A 556 8.49 14.37 38.05
CA ASP A 556 9.06 15.61 37.52
C ASP A 556 9.36 15.43 36.03
N VAL A 557 8.59 16.11 35.20
CA VAL A 557 8.71 16.09 33.73
C VAL A 557 10.03 16.69 33.23
N THR A 558 10.72 17.49 34.05
CA THR A 558 12.01 18.12 33.70
C THR A 558 13.21 17.23 34.01
N PHE A 559 12.97 16.12 34.70
CA PHE A 559 14.05 15.28 35.19
C PHE A 559 14.58 14.36 34.08
N THR A 560 15.84 14.59 33.66
CA THR A 560 16.49 13.93 32.50
C THR A 560 17.57 12.92 32.89
N LYS A 561 17.84 12.70 34.19
CA LYS A 561 18.88 11.73 34.59
C LYS A 561 18.50 10.33 34.13
N ARG A 562 19.46 9.68 33.46
CA ARG A 562 19.34 8.35 32.86
C ARG A 562 18.83 7.30 33.85
N GLY A 563 17.94 6.43 33.37
CA GLY A 563 17.37 5.30 34.11
C GLY A 563 16.32 5.66 35.16
N ILE A 564 15.89 6.93 35.22
CA ILE A 564 14.92 7.40 36.21
C ILE A 564 13.56 7.62 35.57
N SER A 565 12.53 7.27 36.34
CA SER A 565 11.10 7.52 36.11
C SER A 565 10.35 7.59 37.44
N PHE A 566 9.05 7.90 37.41
CA PHE A 566 8.20 7.87 38.62
C PHE A 566 8.21 6.52 39.36
N VAL A 567 8.52 5.42 38.67
CA VAL A 567 8.62 4.08 39.28
C VAL A 567 9.84 3.97 40.19
N SER A 568 10.97 4.55 39.77
CA SER A 568 12.24 4.49 40.49
C SER A 568 12.30 5.39 41.74
N LYS A 569 11.37 6.35 41.86
CA LYS A 569 11.33 7.28 42.98
C LYS A 569 10.77 6.59 44.23
N SER A 570 11.59 6.39 45.24
CA SER A 570 11.23 5.66 46.47
C SER A 570 10.01 6.22 47.20
N SER A 571 9.79 7.54 47.15
CA SER A 571 8.63 8.19 47.76
C SER A 571 7.28 7.78 47.12
N ASN A 572 7.29 7.26 45.89
CA ASN A 572 6.08 6.84 45.18
C ASN A 572 5.63 5.41 45.56
N GLY A 573 6.44 4.67 46.34
CA GLY A 573 6.06 3.35 46.87
C GLY A 573 6.01 2.21 45.84
N LEU A 574 6.58 2.39 44.65
CA LEU A 574 6.57 1.40 43.56
C LEU A 574 7.85 0.54 43.49
N THR A 575 8.85 0.82 44.33
CA THR A 575 10.14 0.12 44.33
C THR A 575 10.09 -1.30 44.89
N GLY A 576 9.02 -1.66 45.63
CA GLY A 576 8.81 -3.01 46.18
C GLY A 576 8.09 -3.98 45.25
N GLY A 577 7.85 -3.60 43.99
CA GLY A 577 7.03 -4.39 43.07
C GLY A 577 7.65 -5.74 42.69
N LEU A 578 8.97 -5.81 42.54
CA LEU A 578 9.66 -7.08 42.28
C LEU A 578 9.45 -8.09 43.41
N ASP A 579 9.68 -7.69 44.67
CA ASP A 579 9.51 -8.56 45.83
C ASP A 579 8.06 -9.07 45.92
N TRP A 580 7.10 -8.16 45.72
CA TRP A 580 5.68 -8.50 45.67
C TRP A 580 5.37 -9.55 44.60
N MET A 581 5.92 -9.40 43.38
CA MET A 581 5.73 -10.37 42.30
C MET A 581 6.37 -11.73 42.62
N ILE A 582 7.54 -11.74 43.25
CA ILE A 582 8.21 -12.97 43.68
C ILE A 582 7.36 -13.71 44.72
N ASP A 583 6.82 -12.99 45.72
CA ASP A 583 5.95 -13.58 46.74
C ASP A 583 4.68 -14.19 46.10
N ARG A 584 4.04 -13.46 45.18
CA ARG A 584 2.87 -13.98 44.43
C ARG A 584 3.23 -15.22 43.60
N MET A 585 4.37 -15.19 42.92
CA MET A 585 4.86 -16.32 42.14
C MET A 585 5.01 -17.56 43.02
N GLN A 586 5.55 -17.44 44.23
CA GLN A 586 5.76 -18.57 45.14
C GLN A 586 4.44 -19.17 45.66
N VAL A 587 3.40 -18.34 45.83
CA VAL A 587 2.08 -18.80 46.29
C VAL A 587 1.25 -19.40 45.14
N SER A 588 1.46 -18.96 43.91
CA SER A 588 0.77 -19.47 42.72
C SER A 588 1.22 -20.88 42.31
N ASP A 589 0.28 -21.77 42.04
CA ASP A 589 0.54 -23.12 41.52
C ASP A 589 1.26 -23.10 40.16
N GLU A 590 0.98 -22.10 39.33
CA GLU A 590 1.64 -21.92 38.05
C GLU A 590 2.99 -21.21 38.22
N GLY A 591 3.03 -20.17 39.05
CA GLY A 591 4.23 -19.37 39.31
C GLY A 591 5.35 -20.19 39.95
N ARG A 592 5.05 -20.98 40.99
CA ARG A 592 6.04 -21.78 41.73
C ARG A 592 6.73 -22.80 40.82
N LYS A 593 6.06 -23.30 39.78
CA LYS A 593 6.65 -24.24 38.81
C LYS A 593 7.79 -23.59 38.00
N MET A 594 7.83 -22.26 37.91
CA MET A 594 8.89 -21.54 37.19
C MET A 594 10.25 -21.63 37.88
N ARG A 595 10.29 -21.91 39.19
CA ARG A 595 11.54 -22.08 39.94
C ARG A 595 11.47 -23.31 40.87
N LYS A 596 12.26 -24.34 40.60
CA LYS A 596 12.30 -25.58 41.39
C LYS A 596 13.71 -25.84 41.91
N GLY A 597 13.84 -26.08 43.21
CA GLY A 597 15.15 -26.35 43.83
C GLY A 597 16.17 -25.22 43.64
N GLY A 598 15.70 -23.97 43.59
CA GLY A 598 16.53 -22.79 43.32
C GLY A 598 16.80 -22.50 41.84
N ILE A 599 16.49 -23.44 40.93
CA ILE A 599 16.80 -23.35 39.49
C ILE A 599 15.58 -22.84 38.71
N TRP A 600 15.81 -21.90 37.79
CA TRP A 600 14.80 -21.33 36.90
C TRP A 600 14.47 -22.24 35.70
N ASN A 601 13.19 -22.37 35.37
CA ASN A 601 12.72 -23.15 34.23
C ASN A 601 12.55 -22.26 32.99
N ALA A 602 13.54 -22.29 32.09
CA ALA A 602 13.58 -21.47 30.89
C ALA A 602 12.34 -21.61 29.97
N ARG A 603 11.72 -22.80 29.90
CA ARG A 603 10.52 -23.04 29.07
C ARG A 603 9.30 -22.33 29.64
N LEU A 604 9.11 -22.41 30.95
CA LEU A 604 7.97 -21.75 31.62
C LEU A 604 8.13 -20.24 31.65
N ILE A 605 9.36 -19.75 31.80
CA ILE A 605 9.67 -18.32 31.72
C ILE A 605 9.40 -17.78 30.33
N ARG A 606 9.86 -18.46 29.26
CA ARG A 606 9.49 -18.09 27.88
C ARG A 606 7.98 -18.08 27.63
N ARG A 607 7.22 -18.96 28.31
CA ARG A 607 5.75 -18.95 28.24
C ARG A 607 5.15 -17.76 28.99
N TYR A 608 5.68 -17.40 30.15
CA TYR A 608 5.28 -16.20 30.88
C TYR A 608 5.57 -14.93 30.08
N ILE A 609 6.77 -14.80 29.49
CA ILE A 609 7.13 -13.65 28.64
C ILE A 609 6.18 -13.50 27.45
N ARG A 610 5.71 -14.60 26.83
CA ARG A 610 4.67 -14.53 25.80
C ARG A 610 3.35 -13.94 26.29
N LYS A 611 2.94 -14.26 27.53
CA LYS A 611 1.76 -13.63 28.15
C LYS A 611 1.98 -12.14 28.41
N VAL A 612 3.20 -11.76 28.83
CA VAL A 612 3.58 -10.35 28.99
C VAL A 612 3.50 -9.61 27.65
N ASN A 613 4.04 -10.18 26.57
CA ASN A 613 3.94 -9.59 25.23
C ASN A 613 2.47 -9.44 24.80
N LYS A 614 1.63 -10.45 25.07
CA LYS A 614 0.19 -10.34 24.78
C LYS A 614 -0.48 -9.20 25.54
N PHE A 615 -0.14 -9.01 26.81
CA PHE A 615 -0.61 -7.87 27.58
C PHE A 615 -0.11 -6.54 27.01
N LEU A 616 1.15 -6.47 26.57
CA LEU A 616 1.70 -5.26 25.96
C LEU A 616 1.01 -4.89 24.65
N GLU A 617 0.64 -5.86 23.79
CA GLU A 617 -0.20 -5.63 22.62
C GLU A 617 -1.56 -5.01 23.01
N LEU A 618 -2.21 -5.58 24.03
CA LEU A 618 -3.50 -5.07 24.51
C LEU A 618 -3.36 -3.67 25.13
N LEU A 619 -2.29 -3.42 25.89
CA LEU A 619 -2.01 -2.13 26.50
C LEU A 619 -1.66 -1.07 25.45
N LEU A 620 -0.92 -1.44 24.40
CA LEU A 620 -0.61 -0.58 23.26
C LEU A 620 -1.90 -0.15 22.57
N PHE A 621 -2.78 -1.10 22.24
CA PHE A 621 -4.10 -0.81 21.66
C PHE A 621 -4.95 0.08 22.57
N CYS A 622 -5.00 -0.21 23.89
CA CYS A 622 -5.73 0.63 24.85
C CYS A 622 -5.18 2.06 24.88
N THR A 623 -3.86 2.21 24.86
CA THR A 623 -3.18 3.52 24.86
C THR A 623 -3.51 4.27 23.57
N HIS A 624 -3.43 3.60 22.42
CA HIS A 624 -3.67 4.18 21.10
C HIS A 624 -5.12 4.66 20.93
N THR A 625 -6.09 3.85 21.32
CA THR A 625 -7.52 4.10 21.04
C THR A 625 -8.24 4.94 22.09
N THR A 626 -7.66 5.11 23.28
CA THR A 626 -8.36 5.79 24.39
C THR A 626 -7.76 7.11 24.83
N ALA A 627 -6.56 7.47 24.34
CA ALA A 627 -5.81 8.63 24.79
C ALA A 627 -6.06 9.91 23.96
N GLY A 628 -7.15 9.96 23.19
CA GLY A 628 -7.47 11.05 22.27
C GLY A 628 -7.00 10.74 20.85
N GLN A 629 -6.41 11.72 20.17
CA GLN A 629 -5.87 11.54 18.82
C GLN A 629 -4.76 10.47 18.83
N PRO A 630 -4.88 9.40 18.03
CA PRO A 630 -3.88 8.34 17.99
C PRO A 630 -2.51 8.90 17.58
N ALA A 631 -1.45 8.28 18.11
CA ALA A 631 -0.08 8.51 17.64
C ALA A 631 0.20 7.58 16.47
N ARG A 632 1.02 8.02 15.50
CA ARG A 632 1.48 7.16 14.39
C ARG A 632 2.19 5.91 14.93
N GLY A 633 2.17 4.81 14.17
CA GLY A 633 2.74 3.53 14.59
C GLY A 633 4.20 3.64 15.08
N THR A 634 5.03 4.38 14.34
CA THR A 634 6.45 4.61 14.68
C THR A 634 6.66 5.45 15.95
N GLU A 635 5.68 6.27 16.33
CA GLU A 635 5.76 7.11 17.54
C GLU A 635 5.33 6.37 18.79
N ILE A 636 4.25 5.58 18.69
CA ILE A 636 3.69 4.90 19.85
C ILE A 636 4.52 3.67 20.25
N THR A 637 5.14 3.00 19.29
CA THR A 637 5.99 1.82 19.52
C THR A 637 7.35 2.20 20.10
N THR A 638 7.80 3.45 19.93
CA THR A 638 9.07 3.96 20.47
C THR A 638 8.95 4.59 21.86
N VAL A 639 7.75 4.55 22.47
CA VAL A 639 7.48 5.10 23.81
C VAL A 639 8.35 4.43 24.88
N ARG A 640 9.08 5.26 25.62
CA ARG A 640 9.94 4.86 26.74
C ARG A 640 9.33 5.25 28.07
N TYR A 641 9.53 4.40 29.07
CA TYR A 641 9.08 4.67 30.44
C TYR A 641 10.20 5.18 31.35
N GLN A 642 11.47 5.05 30.94
CA GLN A 642 12.66 5.54 31.63
C GLN A 642 13.54 6.40 30.72
N ASN A 643 14.26 7.35 31.30
CA ASN A 643 15.15 8.23 30.56
C ASN A 643 16.33 7.46 29.96
N GLY A 644 16.50 7.56 28.64
CA GLY A 644 17.59 6.94 27.89
C GLY A 644 18.88 7.76 27.91
N PHE A 645 19.84 7.35 27.07
CA PHE A 645 21.12 8.08 26.92
C PHE A 645 20.99 9.32 26.03
N LEU A 646 20.24 9.23 24.93
CA LEU A 646 20.05 10.32 23.95
C LEU A 646 18.70 11.02 24.06
N GLN A 647 17.69 10.38 24.66
CA GLN A 647 16.33 10.91 24.73
C GLN A 647 15.68 10.57 26.07
N ASP A 648 14.87 11.50 26.57
CA ASP A 648 14.08 11.31 27.79
C ASP A 648 12.93 10.32 27.59
N ARG A 649 12.32 9.91 28.72
CA ARG A 649 11.08 9.11 28.71
C ARG A 649 9.90 9.86 28.10
N ASN A 650 8.87 9.10 27.75
CA ASN A 650 7.61 9.58 27.20
C ASN A 650 6.44 9.44 28.18
N ILE A 651 6.53 8.52 29.15
CA ILE A 651 5.45 8.25 30.10
C ILE A 651 5.67 9.05 31.37
N PHE A 652 4.65 9.82 31.76
CA PHE A 652 4.67 10.61 32.99
C PHE A 652 3.36 10.46 33.77
N VAL A 653 3.37 10.90 35.04
CA VAL A 653 2.15 11.11 35.84
C VAL A 653 2.00 12.59 36.18
N ILE A 654 0.96 13.23 35.64
CA ILE A 654 0.65 14.65 35.86
C ILE A 654 -0.75 14.75 36.47
N ASP A 655 -0.86 15.43 37.62
CA ASP A 655 -2.13 15.65 38.35
C ASP A 655 -2.96 14.37 38.55
N GLY A 656 -2.28 13.27 38.87
CA GLY A 656 -2.90 11.97 39.11
C GLY A 656 -3.41 11.26 37.85
N ARG A 657 -2.98 11.68 36.67
CA ARG A 657 -3.26 11.02 35.39
C ARG A 657 -1.96 10.57 34.72
N VAL A 658 -1.99 9.38 34.14
CA VAL A 658 -0.89 8.93 33.29
C VAL A 658 -0.99 9.64 31.94
N VAL A 659 0.12 10.19 31.47
CA VAL A 659 0.22 10.87 30.18
C VAL A 659 1.37 10.25 29.37
N VAL A 660 1.12 10.05 28.08
CA VAL A 660 2.14 9.69 27.09
C VAL A 660 2.43 10.92 26.26
N ILE A 661 3.64 11.45 26.39
CA ILE A 661 4.12 12.62 25.65
C ILE A 661 5.01 12.10 24.52
N THR A 662 4.47 12.10 23.30
CA THR A 662 5.31 11.92 22.11
C THR A 662 5.80 13.29 21.66
N ARG A 663 7.05 13.33 21.22
CA ARG A 663 7.64 14.47 20.53
C ARG A 663 7.64 14.05 19.07
N TYR A 664 6.75 14.64 18.28
CA TYR A 664 6.54 14.24 16.89
C TYR A 664 7.87 14.29 16.13
N HIS A 665 8.29 13.17 15.53
CA HIS A 665 9.66 12.98 15.05
C HIS A 665 9.80 13.15 13.51
N LYS A 666 8.72 13.04 12.73
CA LYS A 666 8.81 13.17 11.25
C LYS A 666 9.04 14.61 10.80
N SER A 667 8.36 15.57 11.44
CA SER A 667 8.57 16.99 11.16
C SER A 667 9.76 17.58 11.92
N GLN A 668 10.38 16.84 12.86
CA GLN A 668 11.55 17.34 13.58
C GLN A 668 12.78 17.45 12.66
N SER A 669 12.92 16.57 11.67
CA SER A 669 13.91 16.75 10.60
C SER A 669 13.57 17.84 9.60
N GLN A 670 12.34 18.36 9.63
CA GLN A 670 11.83 19.35 8.67
C GLN A 670 11.70 20.78 9.26
N PHE A 671 11.44 20.94 10.57
CA PHE A 671 11.10 22.23 11.19
C PHE A 671 11.85 22.56 12.49
N ASP A 672 12.78 21.71 12.96
CA ASP A 672 13.58 21.87 14.21
C ASP A 672 12.79 22.13 15.51
N LYS A 673 11.46 22.19 15.47
CA LYS A 673 10.56 22.36 16.62
C LYS A 673 9.79 21.06 16.86
N PRO A 674 10.19 20.20 17.81
CA PRO A 674 9.42 19.01 18.12
C PRO A 674 8.04 19.41 18.64
N LYS A 675 6.97 19.01 17.92
CA LYS A 675 5.60 19.19 18.40
C LYS A 675 5.37 18.25 19.58
N ILE A 676 5.16 18.81 20.76
CA ILE A 676 4.91 18.07 21.99
C ILE A 676 3.42 17.75 22.06
N ILE A 677 3.06 16.47 21.95
CA ILE A 677 1.66 16.03 21.96
C ILE A 677 1.39 15.20 23.22
N PRO A 678 0.81 15.80 24.28
CA PRO A 678 0.44 15.07 25.50
C PRO A 678 -0.86 14.29 25.30
N ARG A 679 -0.82 12.97 25.55
CA ARG A 679 -1.98 12.07 25.46
C ARG A 679 -2.33 11.51 26.84
N PHE A 680 -3.41 12.00 27.41
CA PHE A 680 -3.86 11.59 28.74
C PHE A 680 -4.65 10.30 28.67
N LEU A 681 -4.24 9.31 29.46
CA LEU A 681 -4.93 8.02 29.52
C LEU A 681 -6.16 8.12 30.42
N PRO A 682 -7.27 7.44 30.06
CA PRO A 682 -8.34 7.21 31.02
C PRO A 682 -7.80 6.52 32.26
N TRP A 683 -8.33 6.89 33.43
CA TRP A 683 -7.83 6.40 34.72
C TRP A 683 -7.62 4.87 34.76
N ARG A 684 -8.54 4.10 34.18
CA ARG A 684 -8.48 2.64 34.13
C ARG A 684 -7.28 2.11 33.34
N VAL A 685 -6.97 2.71 32.19
CA VAL A 685 -5.79 2.38 31.38
C VAL A 685 -4.51 2.89 32.05
N GLY A 686 -4.57 4.07 32.68
CA GLY A 686 -3.48 4.58 33.53
C GLY A 686 -3.12 3.62 34.66
N GLN A 687 -4.11 3.01 35.34
CA GLN A 687 -3.86 1.98 36.35
C GLN A 687 -3.15 0.76 35.77
N LEU A 688 -3.60 0.25 34.62
CA LEU A 688 -2.94 -0.87 33.94
C LEU A 688 -1.47 -0.56 33.65
N MET A 689 -1.19 0.62 33.11
CA MET A 689 0.15 1.11 32.82
C MET A 689 1.02 1.17 34.07
N THR A 690 0.54 1.84 35.13
CA THR A 690 1.28 2.05 36.37
C THR A 690 1.55 0.75 37.11
N VAL A 691 0.57 -0.16 37.19
CA VAL A 691 0.74 -1.47 37.81
C VAL A 691 1.70 -2.34 37.01
N TYR A 692 1.61 -2.33 35.68
CA TYR A 692 2.55 -3.04 34.82
C TYR A 692 4.00 -2.58 35.05
N LEU A 693 4.25 -1.26 34.94
CA LEU A 693 5.59 -0.69 35.08
C LEU A 693 6.14 -0.87 36.51
N GLY A 694 5.28 -0.73 37.52
CA GLY A 694 5.66 -0.85 38.93
C GLY A 694 5.94 -2.29 39.39
N TYR A 695 5.32 -3.31 38.79
CA TYR A 695 5.38 -4.68 39.31
C TYR A 695 5.85 -5.68 38.24
N VAL A 696 5.10 -5.81 37.15
CA VAL A 696 5.30 -6.84 36.13
C VAL A 696 6.57 -6.61 35.32
N GLN A 697 6.88 -5.36 34.93
CA GLN A 697 8.08 -5.02 34.18
C GLN A 697 9.35 -5.34 34.98
N GLN A 698 9.41 -4.99 36.27
CA GLN A 698 10.55 -5.30 37.13
C GLN A 698 10.78 -6.82 37.23
N PHE A 699 9.70 -7.59 37.37
CA PHE A 699 9.78 -9.06 37.40
C PHE A 699 10.19 -9.64 36.04
N ARG A 700 9.68 -9.10 34.94
CA ARG A 700 10.07 -9.46 33.56
C ARG A 700 11.57 -9.28 33.35
N GLU A 701 12.12 -8.12 33.71
CA GLU A 701 13.55 -7.81 33.61
C GLU A 701 14.39 -8.78 34.45
N HIS A 702 13.97 -9.04 35.69
CA HIS A 702 14.62 -10.03 36.54
C HIS A 702 14.70 -11.41 35.87
N LEU A 703 13.59 -11.91 35.32
CA LEU A 703 13.57 -13.21 34.64
C LEU A 703 14.43 -13.26 33.38
N MET A 704 14.50 -12.17 32.61
CA MET A 704 15.33 -12.09 31.41
C MET A 704 16.83 -12.19 31.74
N VAL A 705 17.28 -11.49 32.79
CA VAL A 705 18.66 -11.57 33.26
C VAL A 705 19.01 -13.00 33.70
N GLN A 706 18.11 -13.65 34.44
CA GLN A 706 18.36 -14.98 35.02
C GLN A 706 18.42 -16.12 33.99
N VAL A 707 17.79 -15.98 32.81
CA VAL A 707 17.59 -17.08 31.85
C VAL A 707 18.21 -16.84 30.48
N GLN A 708 18.32 -15.59 30.05
CA GLN A 708 18.77 -15.26 28.70
C GLN A 708 20.11 -14.52 28.68
N GLY A 709 20.63 -14.08 29.85
CA GLY A 709 21.80 -13.20 29.91
C GLY A 709 21.59 -11.84 29.21
N LYS A 710 20.34 -11.51 28.82
CA LYS A 710 19.98 -10.23 28.21
C LYS A 710 19.84 -9.17 29.31
N GLY A 711 20.32 -7.95 29.03
CA GLY A 711 20.27 -6.79 29.93
C GLY A 711 18.86 -6.21 30.12
N TRP A 712 18.78 -5.08 30.85
CA TRP A 712 17.53 -4.35 31.10
C TRP A 712 17.03 -3.62 29.85
N SER A 713 15.71 -3.39 29.73
CA SER A 713 15.07 -2.77 28.57
C SER A 713 14.16 -1.62 28.98
N ASP A 714 14.40 -0.44 28.42
CA ASP A 714 13.70 0.81 28.78
C ASP A 714 12.40 1.06 27.96
N TYR A 715 12.05 0.14 27.04
CA TYR A 715 10.91 0.27 26.12
C TYR A 715 9.62 -0.36 26.68
N GLN A 716 8.49 0.31 26.46
CA GLN A 716 7.18 -0.16 26.95
C GLN A 716 6.64 -1.34 26.12
N ALA A 717 6.76 -1.31 24.79
CA ALA A 717 6.29 -2.38 23.89
C ALA A 717 7.29 -2.57 22.73
N GLY A 718 8.08 -3.65 22.76
CA GLY A 718 9.00 -4.00 21.67
C GLY A 718 10.32 -4.57 22.17
N SER A 719 10.70 -5.72 21.64
CA SER A 719 12.11 -6.07 21.46
C SER A 719 12.71 -5.03 20.53
N ALA A 720 13.87 -4.47 20.88
CA ALA A 720 14.71 -3.86 19.86
C ALA A 720 14.90 -4.91 18.76
N THR A 721 14.34 -4.62 17.59
CA THR A 721 14.84 -5.13 16.32
C THR A 721 16.30 -4.75 16.26
N ASP A 722 17.16 -5.73 16.52
CA ASP A 722 18.48 -5.79 15.89
C ASP A 722 18.29 -6.37 14.49
#